data_AF-A0A3M1XUB3-F1
#
_entry.id   AF-A0A3M1XUB3-F1
#
_cell.length_a   1.000
_cell.length_b   1.000
_cell.length_c   1.000
_cell.angle_alpha   90.00
_cell.angle_beta   90.00
_cell.angle_gamma   90.00
#
_symmetry.space_group_name_H-M   'P 1'
#
loop_
_entity.id
_entity.type
_entity.pdbx_description
1 polymer ?
#
loop_
_entity_poly.entity_id
_entity_poly.type
_entity_poly.pdbx_seq_one_letter_code
_entity_poly.pdbx_strand_id
1 'polypeptide(L)'
;MQRQRILPTDIEEEMRVSYLDYSMSVIVSRALPDVRDGLKPVHRRILYGMYDMGLFFNRPYKKSARVVGEVLGKYHPHGDSAVYDAMVRMVQDFSMRYPLVDGQGNFGSIDGDSPAAMRYTEVRLSRLAGELLRDLEKDTVDWRPNFDESLKEPVVLPSVFPNLLCNGAAGIAVGMATNIPPHNLNEVVDALVTQIDNPDISVEELMTHIKGPDFPTGGIIYGSAGIQEAYKTGRGKILVRARANIEHTRQNRENIVITEMPFQVNKSSLIEKIATLVREKKLEGISDIRDESDRDGMRVVIELKREARPEVILNQLYKHTQMQVTFGIINLALVDGVPRVLTLKELLQHFIDHRHQVILRRTRYDLNKAEERAHILEGLKIALDNIDEIIALIKKSRSPETARENLMKRFKLSEVQAKAILDMRLQRLTGLERKKIEEEYREVLKTIERLRAILDSRALQMEIIKEELLELKEKYGDDRRTEIIHNYEEFSIEDLIAEEDMVITISRDGYIKRFPVSGYRRQHRNTRGSAGATTKGEDFIEHLFVASTHNYILFFTDRGKCYWLKVHEIPQVGKAGKGRAIVNMIQIEKNERIRAFVNVKEFSDDRYVMMATRNGLVKKTVLSAFSHPRRDGIYAIKLHPEDTLIEAKLTEGNNDVIIATTMGMAIRFNESEVRPMGRVAAGVKAINLAKNDHVIGMVVVKRDGTLLAVSEMGYGKRTDIRQYRRSHRGGKGIKTFKVNEKTGRLIAIKEVVDRDDLMLITTRAVILRIHVGNIKVSGRDTMGVRLMKLDPGDRVSDVARVVRSEDEDEAIQQTES
;
A
#
# COMPACT_ATOMS: atom_id res chain seq x y z
N MET A 1 7.52 -71.00 16.12
CA MET A 1 8.22 -69.84 15.53
C MET A 1 7.63 -69.55 14.15
N GLN A 2 6.64 -68.67 14.05
CA GLN A 2 6.15 -68.20 12.74
C GLN A 2 7.24 -67.31 12.12
N ARG A 3 7.71 -67.67 10.92
CA ARG A 3 8.65 -66.87 10.13
C ARG A 3 8.02 -65.51 9.85
N GLN A 4 8.68 -64.43 10.25
CA GLN A 4 8.31 -63.07 9.85
C GLN A 4 8.29 -63.00 8.32
N ARG A 5 7.14 -62.61 7.77
CA ARG A 5 6.94 -62.46 6.32
C ARG A 5 7.53 -61.12 5.91
N ILE A 6 8.75 -61.13 5.38
CA ILE A 6 9.42 -59.93 4.85
C ILE A 6 8.87 -59.68 3.45
N LEU A 7 8.22 -58.53 3.25
CA LEU A 7 7.76 -58.07 1.94
C LEU A 7 8.79 -57.05 1.41
N PRO A 8 9.51 -57.35 0.32
CA PRO A 8 10.38 -56.36 -0.31
C PRO A 8 9.50 -55.21 -0.84
N THR A 9 9.87 -53.97 -0.49
CA THR A 9 9.15 -52.77 -0.90
C THR A 9 10.09 -51.91 -1.74
N ASP A 10 9.61 -51.41 -2.88
CA ASP A 10 10.37 -50.52 -3.73
C ASP A 10 10.53 -49.15 -3.06
N ILE A 11 11.75 -48.59 -3.09
CA ILE A 11 12.06 -47.34 -2.38
C ILE A 11 11.38 -46.13 -3.02
N GLU A 12 11.22 -46.11 -4.35
CA GLU A 12 10.58 -45.00 -5.06
C GLU A 12 9.08 -45.00 -4.76
N GLU A 13 8.46 -46.17 -4.78
CA GLU A 13 7.05 -46.34 -4.41
C GLU A 13 6.80 -45.97 -2.95
N GLU A 14 7.61 -46.48 -2.01
CA GLU A 14 7.47 -46.19 -0.58
C GLU A 14 7.64 -44.69 -0.28
N MET A 15 8.66 -44.06 -0.87
CA MET A 15 8.88 -42.61 -0.71
C MET A 15 7.69 -41.80 -1.23
N ARG A 16 7.09 -42.20 -2.36
CA ARG A 16 5.92 -41.51 -2.93
C ARG A 16 4.68 -41.67 -2.04
N VAL A 17 4.42 -42.89 -1.55
CA VAL A 17 3.27 -43.19 -0.69
C VAL A 17 3.41 -42.48 0.65
N SER A 18 4.53 -42.67 1.36
CA SER A 18 4.79 -42.04 2.65
C SER A 18 4.76 -40.50 2.57
N TYR A 19 5.32 -39.91 1.51
CA TYR A 19 5.26 -38.45 1.32
C TYR A 19 3.83 -37.96 1.04
N LEU A 20 3.05 -38.68 0.23
CA LEU A 20 1.67 -38.31 -0.09
C LEU A 20 0.77 -38.41 1.14
N ASP A 21 0.89 -39.47 1.93
CA ASP A 21 0.11 -39.68 3.16
C ASP A 21 0.41 -38.59 4.20
N TYR A 22 1.70 -38.28 4.41
CA TYR A 22 2.10 -37.17 5.27
C TYR A 22 1.54 -35.83 4.77
N SER A 23 1.67 -35.57 3.46
CA SER A 23 1.20 -34.32 2.85
C SER A 23 -0.31 -34.15 3.00
N MET A 24 -1.09 -35.18 2.70
CA MET A 24 -2.54 -35.19 2.85
C MET A 24 -2.96 -34.98 4.31
N SER A 25 -2.29 -35.66 5.25
CA SER A 25 -2.55 -35.50 6.69
C SER A 25 -2.31 -34.05 7.15
N VAL A 26 -1.22 -33.42 6.70
CA VAL A 26 -0.91 -32.02 7.04
C VAL A 26 -1.92 -31.05 6.43
N ILE A 27 -2.31 -31.26 5.17
CA ILE A 27 -3.26 -30.39 4.46
C ILE A 27 -4.65 -30.45 5.11
N VAL A 28 -5.20 -31.66 5.28
CA VAL A 28 -6.60 -31.86 5.67
C VAL A 28 -6.80 -31.78 7.19
N SER A 29 -5.82 -32.24 7.97
CA SER A 29 -5.99 -32.46 9.41
C SER A 29 -5.10 -31.59 10.30
N ARG A 30 -4.39 -30.59 9.76
CA ARG A 30 -3.51 -29.74 10.55
C ARG A 30 -3.50 -28.26 10.15
N ALA A 31 -3.11 -27.96 8.91
CA ALA A 31 -2.66 -26.62 8.56
C ALA A 31 -3.78 -25.67 8.13
N LEU A 32 -4.82 -26.18 7.46
CA LEU A 32 -5.88 -25.39 6.85
C LEU A 32 -7.18 -25.41 7.69
N PRO A 33 -7.93 -24.31 7.72
CA PRO A 33 -9.26 -24.27 8.34
C PRO A 33 -10.32 -24.93 7.45
N ASP A 34 -11.40 -25.42 8.06
CA ASP A 34 -12.62 -25.79 7.34
C ASP A 34 -13.42 -24.52 6.99
N VAL A 35 -14.00 -24.46 5.79
CA VAL A 35 -14.74 -23.28 5.33
C VAL A 35 -15.97 -22.96 6.20
N ARG A 36 -16.57 -23.98 6.81
CA ARG A 36 -17.87 -23.89 7.50
C ARG A 36 -17.79 -23.23 8.87
N ASP A 37 -16.78 -23.58 9.66
CA ASP A 37 -16.56 -23.03 11.02
C ASP A 37 -15.27 -22.20 11.14
N GLY A 38 -14.42 -22.20 10.12
CA GLY A 38 -13.16 -21.47 10.11
C GLY A 38 -12.10 -22.01 11.08
N LEU A 39 -12.28 -23.23 11.62
CA LEU A 39 -11.40 -23.79 12.63
C LEU A 39 -10.46 -24.83 12.05
N LYS A 40 -9.24 -24.85 12.58
CA LYS A 40 -8.32 -25.98 12.45
C LYS A 40 -8.69 -27.05 13.48
N PRO A 41 -8.29 -28.33 13.27
CA PRO A 41 -8.63 -29.41 14.20
C PRO A 41 -8.20 -29.15 15.65
N VAL A 42 -7.04 -28.51 15.88
CA VAL A 42 -6.59 -28.18 17.24
C VAL A 42 -7.54 -27.18 17.93
N HIS A 43 -7.97 -26.13 17.23
CA HIS A 43 -8.90 -25.14 17.80
C HIS A 43 -10.27 -25.78 18.10
N ARG A 44 -10.80 -26.57 17.16
CA ARG A 44 -12.08 -27.28 17.32
C ARG A 44 -12.06 -28.22 18.53
N ARG A 45 -10.98 -29.00 18.69
CA ARG A 45 -10.80 -29.92 19.82
C ARG A 45 -10.65 -29.19 21.16
N ILE A 46 -9.98 -28.03 21.19
CA ILE A 46 -9.91 -27.21 22.41
C ILE A 46 -11.30 -26.71 22.81
N LEU A 47 -12.04 -26.09 21.88
CA LEU A 47 -13.39 -25.59 22.16
C LEU A 47 -14.34 -26.71 22.58
N TYR A 48 -14.31 -27.85 21.88
CA TYR A 48 -15.11 -29.01 22.23
C TYR A 48 -14.71 -29.63 23.58
N GLY A 49 -13.41 -29.76 23.87
CA GLY A 49 -12.94 -30.23 25.17
C GLY A 49 -13.37 -29.32 26.31
N MET A 50 -13.31 -28.00 26.12
CA MET A 50 -13.82 -27.04 27.11
C MET A 50 -15.35 -27.13 27.28
N TYR A 51 -16.08 -27.39 26.20
CA TYR A 51 -17.52 -27.65 26.22
C TYR A 51 -17.89 -28.94 26.99
N ASP A 52 -17.22 -30.05 26.70
CA ASP A 52 -17.39 -31.35 27.37
C ASP A 52 -17.11 -31.25 28.88
N MET A 53 -16.13 -30.42 29.26
CA MET A 53 -15.82 -30.10 30.66
C MET A 53 -16.81 -29.12 31.32
N GLY A 54 -17.75 -28.53 30.58
CA GLY A 54 -18.73 -27.57 31.07
C GLY A 54 -18.16 -26.19 31.40
N LEU A 55 -17.07 -25.76 30.75
CA LEU A 55 -16.37 -24.49 31.01
C LEU A 55 -17.00 -23.28 30.31
N PHE A 56 -18.31 -23.11 30.46
CA PHE A 56 -19.04 -21.98 29.88
C PHE A 56 -18.63 -20.63 30.49
N PHE A 57 -18.90 -19.54 29.77
CA PHE A 57 -18.55 -18.17 30.17
C PHE A 57 -19.10 -17.75 31.54
N ASN A 58 -20.20 -18.34 32.00
CA ASN A 58 -20.84 -18.05 33.29
C ASN A 58 -20.33 -18.94 34.43
N ARG A 59 -19.29 -19.75 34.19
CA ARG A 59 -18.65 -20.61 35.20
C ARG A 59 -17.30 -20.01 35.64
N PRO A 60 -16.78 -20.42 36.81
CA PRO A 60 -15.44 -20.02 37.25
C PRO A 60 -14.36 -20.54 36.30
N TYR A 61 -13.27 -19.77 36.18
CA TYR A 61 -12.08 -20.18 35.44
C TYR A 61 -11.50 -21.50 35.97
N LYS A 62 -10.82 -22.24 35.09
CA LYS A 62 -10.06 -23.45 35.43
C LYS A 62 -8.64 -23.37 34.92
N LYS A 63 -7.72 -24.02 35.62
CA LYS A 63 -6.30 -24.09 35.24
C LYS A 63 -6.14 -24.57 33.80
N SER A 64 -5.36 -23.84 33.00
CA SER A 64 -5.06 -24.16 31.61
C SER A 64 -4.49 -25.57 31.47
N ALA A 65 -3.62 -25.99 32.39
CA ALA A 65 -3.05 -27.34 32.42
C ALA A 65 -4.11 -28.46 32.44
N ARG A 66 -5.27 -28.22 33.08
CA ARG A 66 -6.36 -29.20 33.13
C ARG A 66 -7.04 -29.33 31.77
N VAL A 67 -7.30 -28.21 31.08
CA VAL A 67 -7.90 -28.19 29.74
C VAL A 67 -6.95 -28.84 28.73
N VAL A 68 -5.67 -28.49 28.78
CA VAL A 68 -4.64 -29.09 27.92
C VAL A 68 -4.59 -30.61 28.14
N GLY A 69 -4.52 -31.07 29.39
CA GLY A 69 -4.52 -32.50 29.71
C GLY A 69 -5.76 -33.24 29.19
N GLU A 70 -6.94 -32.65 29.31
CA GLU A 70 -8.19 -33.22 28.81
C GLU A 70 -8.18 -33.36 27.28
N VAL A 71 -7.79 -32.30 26.57
CA VAL A 71 -7.75 -32.26 25.10
C VAL A 71 -6.73 -33.27 24.58
N LEU A 72 -5.56 -33.38 25.21
CA LEU A 72 -4.54 -34.36 24.86
C LEU A 72 -5.02 -35.79 25.07
N GLY A 73 -5.58 -36.07 26.24
CA GLY A 73 -6.00 -37.42 26.63
C GLY A 73 -7.14 -37.96 25.79
N LYS A 74 -8.07 -37.10 25.34
CA LYS A 74 -9.29 -37.52 24.63
C LYS A 74 -9.24 -37.32 23.12
N TYR A 75 -8.66 -36.21 22.63
CA TYR A 75 -8.92 -35.75 21.26
C TYR A 75 -7.66 -35.44 20.43
N HIS A 76 -6.57 -34.95 21.03
CA HIS A 76 -5.42 -34.42 20.32
C HIS A 76 -4.10 -35.09 20.73
N PRO A 77 -3.72 -36.23 20.12
CA PRO A 77 -2.54 -37.02 20.52
C PRO A 77 -1.22 -36.42 20.00
N HIS A 78 -0.95 -35.15 20.29
CA HIS A 78 0.26 -34.42 19.93
C HIS A 78 0.86 -33.72 21.15
N GLY A 79 1.92 -32.91 20.97
CA GLY A 79 2.57 -32.21 22.08
C GLY A 79 1.64 -31.24 22.82
N ASP A 80 1.82 -31.13 24.13
CA ASP A 80 1.11 -30.23 25.02
C ASP A 80 1.33 -28.75 24.66
N SER A 81 2.55 -28.40 24.25
CA SER A 81 2.90 -27.04 23.80
C SER A 81 2.01 -26.56 22.66
N ALA A 82 1.75 -27.40 21.65
CA ALA A 82 0.92 -27.02 20.50
C ALA A 82 -0.53 -26.68 20.90
N VAL A 83 -1.09 -27.44 21.86
CA VAL A 83 -2.45 -27.20 22.38
C VAL A 83 -2.46 -25.93 23.24
N TYR A 84 -1.48 -25.74 24.11
CA TYR A 84 -1.39 -24.56 24.96
C TYR A 84 -1.19 -23.28 24.14
N ASP A 85 -0.27 -23.28 23.18
CA ASP A 85 0.00 -22.13 22.31
C ASP A 85 -1.21 -21.75 21.46
N ALA A 86 -1.93 -22.75 20.93
CA ALA A 86 -3.19 -22.52 20.23
C ALA A 86 -4.26 -21.91 21.14
N MET A 87 -4.37 -22.39 22.38
CA MET A 87 -5.30 -21.84 23.37
C MET A 87 -4.92 -20.41 23.78
N VAL A 88 -3.64 -20.12 23.98
CA VAL A 88 -3.14 -18.78 24.29
C VAL A 88 -3.51 -17.79 23.20
N ARG A 89 -3.32 -18.15 21.92
CA ARG A 89 -3.71 -17.29 20.80
C ARG A 89 -5.21 -17.01 20.71
N MET A 90 -6.05 -17.92 21.20
CA MET A 90 -7.51 -17.72 21.28
C MET A 90 -7.94 -16.79 22.43
N VAL A 91 -7.03 -16.47 23.36
CA VAL A 91 -7.23 -15.49 24.44
C VAL A 91 -6.74 -14.10 24.05
N GLN A 92 -5.64 -14.01 23.31
CA GLN A 92 -4.98 -12.75 22.95
C GLN A 92 -5.82 -11.90 22.00
N ASP A 93 -6.28 -10.75 22.49
CA ASP A 93 -7.08 -9.76 21.74
C ASP A 93 -6.31 -9.03 20.64
N PHE A 94 -4.98 -9.00 20.70
CA PHE A 94 -4.10 -8.51 19.64
C PHE A 94 -3.81 -9.57 18.55
N SER A 95 -4.08 -10.84 18.82
CA SER A 95 -3.89 -11.95 17.88
C SER A 95 -5.17 -12.33 17.15
N MET A 96 -6.32 -12.24 17.83
CA MET A 96 -7.63 -12.65 17.34
C MET A 96 -8.63 -11.51 17.51
N ARG A 97 -9.33 -11.15 16.43
CA ARG A 97 -10.27 -10.02 16.41
C ARG A 97 -11.43 -10.17 17.39
N TYR A 98 -11.90 -11.42 17.57
CA TYR A 98 -12.92 -11.84 18.51
C TYR A 98 -12.44 -13.08 19.27
N PRO A 99 -11.79 -12.89 20.44
CA PRO A 99 -11.25 -13.98 21.25
C PRO A 99 -12.30 -15.05 21.58
N LEU A 100 -11.92 -16.32 21.38
CA LEU A 100 -12.80 -17.46 21.60
C LEU A 100 -12.66 -18.04 23.02
N VAL A 101 -11.55 -17.75 23.69
CA VAL A 101 -11.29 -18.19 25.06
C VAL A 101 -11.13 -16.94 25.94
N ASP A 102 -11.74 -16.96 27.11
CA ASP A 102 -11.57 -15.95 28.15
C ASP A 102 -10.52 -16.47 29.14
N GLY A 103 -9.44 -15.71 29.33
CA GLY A 103 -8.27 -16.13 30.10
C GLY A 103 -7.94 -15.17 31.24
N GLN A 104 -7.50 -15.74 32.36
CA GLN A 104 -7.00 -15.01 33.53
C GLN A 104 -5.52 -15.37 33.79
N GLY A 105 -4.68 -14.35 33.91
CA GLY A 105 -3.24 -14.48 34.10
C GLY A 105 -2.45 -13.85 32.94
N ASN A 106 -1.14 -14.11 32.88
CA ASN A 106 -0.29 -13.59 31.80
C ASN A 106 -0.37 -14.51 30.57
N PHE A 107 -1.05 -14.06 29.51
CA PHE A 107 -1.16 -14.73 28.21
C PHE A 107 -0.21 -14.15 27.15
N GLY A 108 0.83 -13.44 27.58
CA GLY A 108 1.78 -12.76 26.70
C GLY A 108 1.31 -11.35 26.32
N SER A 109 2.16 -10.65 25.59
CA SER A 109 1.97 -9.25 25.21
C SER A 109 2.29 -9.02 23.74
N ILE A 110 1.87 -7.87 23.20
CA ILE A 110 2.27 -7.41 21.86
C ILE A 110 3.79 -7.14 21.74
N ASP A 111 4.48 -7.08 22.88
CA ASP A 111 5.93 -6.87 22.99
C ASP A 111 6.71 -8.15 22.71
N GLY A 112 6.00 -9.29 22.58
CA GLY A 112 6.58 -10.60 22.31
C GLY A 112 6.90 -11.40 23.55
N ASP A 113 6.43 -10.95 24.72
CA ASP A 113 6.57 -11.74 25.94
C ASP A 113 5.78 -13.03 25.80
N SER A 114 6.45 -14.14 26.07
CA SER A 114 5.81 -15.45 26.11
C SER A 114 4.73 -15.50 27.20
N PRO A 115 3.65 -16.28 27.01
CA PRO A 115 2.67 -16.52 28.06
C PRO A 115 3.34 -17.19 29.27
N ALA A 116 2.77 -16.97 30.46
CA ALA A 116 3.17 -17.75 31.63
C ALA A 116 2.89 -19.25 31.41
N ALA A 117 3.55 -20.12 32.16
CA ALA A 117 3.30 -21.56 32.07
C ALA A 117 1.85 -21.91 32.41
N MET A 118 1.29 -22.92 31.74
CA MET A 118 -0.12 -23.37 31.87
C MET A 118 -0.59 -23.74 33.30
N ARG A 119 0.34 -23.87 34.26
CA ARG A 119 0.04 -24.07 35.69
C ARG A 119 -0.41 -22.79 36.40
N TYR A 120 -0.08 -21.61 35.85
CA TYR A 120 -0.43 -20.32 36.43
C TYR A 120 -1.65 -19.69 35.78
N THR A 121 -1.83 -19.89 34.46
CA THR A 121 -2.96 -19.35 33.72
C THR A 121 -4.23 -20.16 33.93
N GLU A 122 -5.37 -19.48 33.81
CA GLU A 122 -6.69 -20.07 33.90
C GLU A 122 -7.55 -19.62 32.73
N VAL A 123 -8.48 -20.47 32.29
CA VAL A 123 -9.32 -20.25 31.10
C VAL A 123 -10.75 -20.72 31.32
N ARG A 124 -11.65 -20.17 30.51
CA ARG A 124 -13.02 -20.65 30.24
C ARG A 124 -13.43 -20.23 28.81
N LEU A 125 -14.53 -20.75 28.30
CA LEU A 125 -15.06 -20.32 27.01
C LEU A 125 -15.49 -18.85 27.09
N SER A 126 -15.16 -18.07 26.06
CA SER A 126 -15.75 -16.74 25.90
C SER A 126 -17.26 -16.86 25.68
N ARG A 127 -17.99 -15.77 25.88
CA ARG A 127 -19.43 -15.73 25.62
C ARG A 127 -19.73 -16.01 24.13
N LEU A 128 -18.95 -15.43 23.22
CA LEU A 128 -19.10 -15.61 21.78
C LEU A 128 -18.80 -17.05 21.32
N ALA A 129 -17.84 -17.74 21.94
CA ALA A 129 -17.57 -19.14 21.60
C ALA A 129 -18.76 -20.06 21.89
N GLY A 130 -19.68 -19.67 22.77
CA GLY A 130 -20.96 -20.35 22.95
C GLY A 130 -21.80 -20.40 21.67
N GLU A 131 -21.75 -19.36 20.84
CA GLU A 131 -22.46 -19.30 19.55
C GLU A 131 -21.86 -20.24 18.50
N LEU A 132 -20.58 -20.64 18.65
CA LEU A 132 -19.98 -21.66 17.81
C LEU A 132 -20.49 -23.07 18.14
N LEU A 133 -20.75 -23.31 19.43
CA LEU A 133 -21.11 -24.62 20.00
C LEU A 133 -22.63 -24.80 20.16
N ARG A 134 -23.43 -23.78 19.84
CA ARG A 134 -24.88 -23.76 20.05
C ARG A 134 -25.57 -24.91 19.31
N ASP A 135 -26.47 -25.60 20.02
CA ASP A 135 -27.26 -26.76 19.53
C ASP A 135 -26.45 -28.01 19.16
N LEU A 136 -25.18 -28.12 19.58
CA LEU A 136 -24.32 -29.29 19.25
C LEU A 136 -24.91 -30.63 19.71
N GLU A 137 -25.69 -30.63 20.79
CA GLU A 137 -26.36 -31.81 21.35
C GLU A 137 -27.59 -32.29 20.54
N LYS A 138 -28.05 -31.50 19.56
CA LYS A 138 -29.27 -31.76 18.77
C LYS A 138 -29.00 -32.41 17.42
N ASP A 139 -27.94 -33.23 17.35
CA ASP A 139 -27.53 -33.94 16.13
C ASP A 139 -27.39 -33.00 14.91
N THR A 140 -26.81 -31.82 15.11
CA THR A 140 -26.69 -30.77 14.08
C THR A 140 -25.47 -30.93 13.18
N VAL A 141 -24.51 -31.77 13.57
CA VAL A 141 -23.25 -31.99 12.86
C VAL A 141 -22.87 -33.46 12.88
N ASP A 142 -21.99 -33.86 11.95
CA ASP A 142 -21.47 -35.21 11.92
C ASP A 142 -20.41 -35.43 13.00
N TRP A 143 -20.42 -36.65 13.53
CA TRP A 143 -19.50 -37.12 14.54
C TRP A 143 -18.56 -38.15 13.95
N ARG A 144 -17.29 -38.08 14.33
CA ARG A 144 -16.29 -39.12 14.01
C ARG A 144 -15.71 -39.72 15.28
N PRO A 145 -15.21 -40.97 15.24
CA PRO A 145 -14.43 -41.51 16.35
C PRO A 145 -13.20 -40.63 16.64
N ASN A 146 -12.79 -40.57 17.90
CA ASN A 146 -11.50 -39.99 18.28
C ASN A 146 -10.35 -40.93 17.87
N PHE A 147 -9.11 -40.58 18.23
CA PHE A 147 -7.92 -41.28 17.73
C PHE A 147 -7.76 -42.73 18.20
N ASP A 148 -8.42 -43.13 19.29
CA ASP A 148 -8.43 -44.51 19.81
C ASP A 148 -9.82 -45.18 19.73
N GLU A 149 -10.76 -44.54 19.02
CA GLU A 149 -12.14 -44.98 18.82
C GLU A 149 -12.98 -45.18 20.10
N SER A 150 -12.51 -44.74 21.26
CA SER A 150 -13.25 -44.85 22.54
C SER A 150 -14.31 -43.75 22.73
N LEU A 151 -14.14 -42.61 22.07
CA LEU A 151 -15.01 -41.44 22.15
C LEU A 151 -15.38 -40.92 20.76
N LYS A 152 -16.29 -39.95 20.72
CA LYS A 152 -16.63 -39.21 19.49
C LYS A 152 -16.22 -37.74 19.60
N GLU A 153 -15.83 -37.17 18.47
CA GLU A 153 -15.57 -35.74 18.30
C GLU A 153 -16.35 -35.18 17.09
N PRO A 154 -16.78 -33.91 17.12
CA PRO A 154 -17.48 -33.30 16.00
C PRO A 154 -16.51 -33.03 14.84
N VAL A 155 -16.95 -33.32 13.60
CA VAL A 155 -16.17 -33.03 12.39
C VAL A 155 -16.05 -31.51 12.16
N VAL A 156 -17.16 -30.80 12.39
CA VAL A 156 -17.35 -29.35 12.25
C VAL A 156 -18.23 -28.86 13.40
N LEU A 157 -18.15 -27.58 13.77
CA LEU A 157 -19.09 -26.99 14.76
C LEU A 157 -20.34 -26.39 14.10
N PRO A 158 -21.49 -26.33 14.80
CA PRO A 158 -22.72 -25.71 14.28
C PRO A 158 -22.52 -24.26 13.80
N SER A 159 -21.66 -23.50 14.49
CA SER A 159 -21.13 -22.20 14.06
C SER A 159 -22.18 -21.18 13.62
N VAL A 160 -22.85 -20.52 14.56
CA VAL A 160 -23.72 -19.35 14.26
C VAL A 160 -22.89 -18.12 13.93
N PHE A 161 -21.71 -18.00 14.55
CA PHE A 161 -20.75 -16.94 14.28
C PHE A 161 -19.94 -17.25 13.00
N PRO A 162 -19.85 -16.34 12.01
CA PRO A 162 -19.08 -16.52 10.78
C PRO A 162 -17.57 -16.36 11.00
N ASN A 163 -17.01 -17.26 11.82
CA ASN A 163 -15.67 -17.17 12.40
C ASN A 163 -14.53 -17.11 11.35
N LEU A 164 -14.64 -17.81 10.23
CA LEU A 164 -13.59 -17.81 9.20
C LEU A 164 -13.26 -16.40 8.70
N LEU A 165 -14.29 -15.59 8.41
CA LEU A 165 -14.10 -14.22 7.97
C LEU A 165 -13.81 -13.29 9.14
N CYS A 166 -14.53 -13.43 10.25
CA CYS A 166 -14.40 -12.51 11.38
C CYS A 166 -13.03 -12.60 12.08
N ASN A 167 -12.50 -13.81 12.28
CA ASN A 167 -11.20 -14.02 12.93
C ASN A 167 -10.06 -14.29 11.95
N GLY A 168 -10.37 -14.66 10.71
CA GLY A 168 -9.35 -15.03 9.73
C GLY A 168 -8.68 -16.36 10.05
N ALA A 169 -7.67 -16.70 9.25
CA ALA A 169 -6.87 -17.89 9.44
C ALA A 169 -5.53 -17.77 8.71
N ALA A 170 -4.44 -18.16 9.37
CA ALA A 170 -3.12 -18.27 8.76
C ALA A 170 -2.58 -19.69 8.93
N GLY A 171 -1.98 -20.25 7.89
CA GLY A 171 -1.43 -21.61 7.94
C GLY A 171 -0.57 -21.95 6.73
N ILE A 172 0.53 -22.67 6.97
CA ILE A 172 1.42 -23.19 5.93
C ILE A 172 1.25 -24.71 5.93
N ALA A 173 0.82 -25.27 4.81
CA ALA A 173 0.68 -26.70 4.58
C ALA A 173 1.81 -27.20 3.66
N VAL A 174 1.70 -28.42 3.14
CA VAL A 174 2.65 -28.91 2.13
C VAL A 174 2.25 -28.36 0.76
N GLY A 175 3.11 -27.54 0.15
CA GLY A 175 2.91 -26.98 -1.19
C GLY A 175 1.89 -25.83 -1.29
N MET A 176 1.27 -25.42 -0.19
CA MET A 176 0.25 -24.36 -0.17
C MET A 176 0.23 -23.59 1.15
N ALA A 177 -0.38 -22.41 1.14
CA ALA A 177 -0.57 -21.58 2.32
C ALA A 177 -1.94 -20.88 2.27
N THR A 178 -2.47 -20.58 3.45
CA THR A 178 -3.67 -19.74 3.64
C THR A 178 -3.31 -18.55 4.51
N ASN A 179 -3.88 -17.40 4.19
CA ASN A 179 -3.73 -16.17 4.96
C ASN A 179 -4.96 -15.28 4.74
N ILE A 180 -6.02 -15.61 5.49
CA ILE A 180 -7.31 -14.91 5.48
C ILE A 180 -7.27 -13.85 6.58
N PRO A 181 -7.44 -12.55 6.27
CA PRO A 181 -7.46 -11.51 7.28
C PRO A 181 -8.80 -11.49 8.05
N PRO A 182 -8.81 -10.97 9.30
CA PRO A 182 -10.03 -10.77 10.06
C PRO A 182 -10.91 -9.65 9.46
N HIS A 183 -12.20 -9.69 9.76
CA HIS A 183 -13.22 -8.75 9.30
C HIS A 183 -14.16 -8.38 10.46
N ASN A 184 -14.82 -7.24 10.34
CA ASN A 184 -15.78 -6.77 11.32
C ASN A 184 -17.09 -7.58 11.25
N LEU A 185 -17.60 -8.00 12.42
CA LEU A 185 -18.81 -8.81 12.55
C LEU A 185 -20.05 -8.13 11.98
N ASN A 186 -20.24 -6.83 12.22
CA ASN A 186 -21.42 -6.11 11.74
C ASN A 186 -21.50 -6.14 10.22
N GLU A 187 -20.36 -5.87 9.56
CA GLU A 187 -20.27 -5.86 8.10
C GLU A 187 -20.45 -7.25 7.48
N VAL A 188 -19.88 -8.29 8.11
CA VAL A 188 -20.05 -9.67 7.65
C VAL A 188 -21.51 -10.11 7.78
N VAL A 189 -22.18 -9.79 8.90
CA VAL A 189 -23.60 -10.09 9.08
C VAL A 189 -24.46 -9.35 8.05
N ASP A 190 -24.20 -8.06 7.81
CA ASP A 190 -24.96 -7.29 6.81
C ASP A 190 -24.82 -7.89 5.41
N ALA A 191 -23.61 -8.34 5.03
CA ALA A 191 -23.38 -9.02 3.77
C ALA A 191 -24.07 -10.39 3.69
N LEU A 192 -24.06 -11.17 4.77
CA LEU A 192 -24.76 -12.46 4.84
C LEU A 192 -26.27 -12.29 4.67
N VAL A 193 -26.88 -11.35 5.41
CA VAL A 193 -28.30 -11.04 5.33
C VAL A 193 -28.67 -10.60 3.91
N THR A 194 -27.87 -9.71 3.32
CA THR A 194 -28.10 -9.22 1.95
C THR A 194 -27.96 -10.34 0.92
N GLN A 195 -27.00 -11.25 1.07
CA GLN A 195 -26.85 -12.41 0.18
C GLN A 195 -27.97 -13.45 0.34
N ILE A 196 -28.55 -13.58 1.55
CA ILE A 196 -29.74 -14.41 1.76
C ILE A 196 -30.94 -13.82 1.00
N ASP A 197 -31.11 -12.50 1.06
CA ASP A 197 -32.20 -11.81 0.35
C ASP A 197 -32.00 -11.78 -1.18
N ASN A 198 -30.75 -11.70 -1.64
CA ASN A 198 -30.37 -11.75 -3.04
C ASN A 198 -29.19 -12.73 -3.28
N PRO A 199 -29.46 -14.02 -3.57
CA PRO A 199 -28.42 -15.02 -3.82
C PRO A 199 -27.53 -14.73 -5.02
N ASP A 200 -28.03 -13.96 -6.00
CA ASP A 200 -27.31 -13.60 -7.22
C ASP A 200 -26.43 -12.35 -7.07
N ILE A 201 -26.40 -11.74 -5.88
CA ILE A 201 -25.59 -10.55 -5.56
C ILE A 201 -24.14 -10.69 -6.05
N SER A 202 -23.61 -9.63 -6.65
CA SER A 202 -22.23 -9.57 -7.13
C SER A 202 -21.23 -9.36 -6.00
N VAL A 203 -19.95 -9.66 -6.25
CA VAL A 203 -18.89 -9.37 -5.27
C VAL A 203 -18.78 -7.85 -5.04
N GLU A 204 -18.96 -7.05 -6.08
CA GLU A 204 -18.93 -5.59 -6.02
C GLU A 204 -20.02 -5.02 -5.11
N GLU A 205 -21.22 -5.59 -5.14
CA GLU A 205 -22.32 -5.19 -4.24
C GLU A 205 -22.04 -5.65 -2.80
N LEU A 206 -21.52 -6.86 -2.60
CA LEU A 206 -21.10 -7.33 -1.26
C LEU A 206 -20.03 -6.42 -0.63
N MET A 207 -19.16 -5.83 -1.45
CA MET A 207 -18.14 -4.87 -0.99
C MET A 207 -18.71 -3.53 -0.50
N THR A 208 -19.97 -3.23 -0.79
CA THR A 208 -20.64 -2.06 -0.19
C THR A 208 -20.96 -2.28 1.29
N HIS A 209 -21.10 -3.55 1.70
CA HIS A 209 -21.30 -3.95 3.09
C HIS A 209 -19.96 -4.26 3.79
N ILE A 210 -19.12 -5.10 3.17
CA ILE A 210 -17.78 -5.44 3.68
C ILE A 210 -16.75 -4.51 3.05
N LYS A 211 -16.34 -3.48 3.80
CA LYS A 211 -15.43 -2.43 3.31
C LYS A 211 -14.02 -2.94 3.06
N GLY A 212 -13.61 -3.95 3.82
CA GLY A 212 -12.26 -4.50 3.83
C GLY A 212 -11.95 -5.23 5.14
N PRO A 213 -10.73 -5.74 5.29
CA PRO A 213 -10.26 -6.30 6.56
C PRO A 213 -10.38 -5.35 7.76
N ASP A 214 -10.56 -5.92 8.96
CA ASP A 214 -10.58 -5.20 10.24
C ASP A 214 -9.67 -5.92 11.24
N PHE A 215 -8.48 -5.38 11.46
CA PHE A 215 -7.45 -6.00 12.29
C PHE A 215 -7.65 -5.69 13.78
N PRO A 216 -7.34 -6.64 14.68
CA PRO A 216 -7.45 -6.41 16.13
C PRO A 216 -6.61 -5.22 16.63
N THR A 217 -5.46 -4.97 16.00
CA THR A 217 -4.52 -3.90 16.35
C THR A 217 -4.80 -2.56 15.67
N GLY A 218 -5.90 -2.45 14.90
CA GLY A 218 -6.23 -1.23 14.15
C GLY A 218 -5.33 -1.04 12.93
N GLY A 219 -4.66 0.11 12.86
CA GLY A 219 -3.81 0.53 11.75
C GLY A 219 -4.60 1.10 10.57
N ILE A 220 -3.87 1.38 9.50
CA ILE A 220 -4.41 2.03 8.30
C ILE A 220 -4.09 1.18 7.08
N ILE A 221 -5.10 0.77 6.33
CA ILE A 221 -4.96 0.14 5.02
C ILE A 221 -4.91 1.23 3.94
N TYR A 222 -3.89 1.19 3.10
CA TYR A 222 -3.73 2.10 1.97
C TYR A 222 -4.03 1.40 0.65
N GLY A 223 -4.98 1.97 -0.11
CA GLY A 223 -5.44 1.47 -1.39
C GLY A 223 -6.47 0.35 -1.28
N SER A 224 -7.50 0.39 -2.14
CA SER A 224 -8.57 -0.61 -2.18
C SER A 224 -8.42 -1.65 -3.30
N ALA A 225 -7.49 -1.45 -4.24
CA ALA A 225 -7.31 -2.36 -5.38
C ALA A 225 -6.97 -3.78 -4.94
N GLY A 226 -6.07 -3.94 -3.96
CA GLY A 226 -5.70 -5.25 -3.41
C GLY A 226 -6.83 -5.95 -2.65
N ILE A 227 -7.73 -5.18 -2.02
CA ILE A 227 -8.94 -5.72 -1.38
C ILE A 227 -9.90 -6.25 -2.44
N GLN A 228 -10.15 -5.46 -3.48
CA GLN A 228 -11.01 -5.85 -4.61
C GLN A 228 -10.50 -7.11 -5.30
N GLU A 229 -9.20 -7.18 -5.58
CA GLU A 229 -8.57 -8.37 -6.18
C GLU A 229 -8.75 -9.61 -5.29
N ALA A 230 -8.49 -9.47 -3.98
CA ALA A 230 -8.64 -10.55 -3.01
C ALA A 230 -10.07 -11.09 -2.92
N TYR A 231 -11.07 -10.21 -2.93
CA TYR A 231 -12.46 -10.65 -2.84
C TYR A 231 -12.99 -11.26 -4.13
N LYS A 232 -12.51 -10.82 -5.30
CA LYS A 232 -12.92 -11.37 -6.60
C LYS A 232 -12.21 -12.66 -6.99
N THR A 233 -10.98 -12.87 -6.52
CA THR A 233 -10.13 -13.99 -6.97
C THR A 233 -9.66 -14.91 -5.85
N GLY A 234 -9.85 -14.50 -4.60
CA GLY A 234 -9.30 -15.16 -3.42
C GLY A 234 -7.83 -14.83 -3.13
N ARG A 235 -7.19 -13.97 -3.92
CA ARG A 235 -5.79 -13.53 -3.71
C ARG A 235 -5.61 -12.04 -3.95
N GLY A 236 -4.83 -11.41 -3.10
CA GLY A 236 -4.51 -9.99 -3.26
C GLY A 236 -3.45 -9.54 -2.27
N LYS A 237 -2.97 -8.30 -2.42
CA LYS A 237 -1.96 -7.72 -1.51
C LYS A 237 -2.43 -6.35 -1.06
N ILE A 238 -2.40 -6.11 0.25
CA ILE A 238 -2.74 -4.82 0.82
C ILE A 238 -1.56 -4.26 1.61
N LEU A 239 -1.43 -2.93 1.64
CA LEU A 239 -0.46 -2.24 2.47
C LEU A 239 -1.12 -1.85 3.78
N VAL A 240 -0.53 -2.26 4.90
CA VAL A 240 -1.00 -1.93 6.25
C VAL A 240 0.07 -1.09 6.93
N ARG A 241 -0.33 0.08 7.45
CA ARG A 241 0.53 1.07 8.06
C ARG A 241 0.14 1.29 9.53
N ALA A 242 1.15 1.55 10.36
CA ALA A 242 0.99 2.00 11.73
C ALA A 242 0.25 3.36 11.76
N ARG A 243 -0.53 3.61 12.80
CA ARG A 243 -1.08 4.95 13.06
C ARG A 243 -0.03 5.73 13.84
N ALA A 244 0.40 6.85 13.28
CA ALA A 244 1.35 7.74 13.94
C ALA A 244 0.99 9.20 13.71
N ASN A 245 1.13 10.01 14.76
CA ASN A 245 0.85 11.44 14.77
C ASN A 245 2.10 12.24 15.13
N ILE A 246 2.18 13.48 14.66
CA ILE A 246 3.24 14.42 15.04
C ILE A 246 2.73 15.29 16.19
N GLU A 247 3.47 15.32 17.29
CA GLU A 247 3.16 16.12 18.48
C GLU A 247 4.24 17.16 18.76
N HIS A 248 3.83 18.37 19.14
CA HIS A 248 4.75 19.43 19.54
C HIS A 248 4.90 19.48 21.06
N THR A 249 6.13 19.38 21.54
CA THR A 249 6.43 19.51 22.98
C THR A 249 6.57 20.97 23.41
N ARG A 250 6.40 21.23 24.72
CA ARG A 250 6.58 22.56 25.33
C ARG A 250 7.99 23.16 25.15
N GLN A 251 8.99 22.34 24.82
CA GLN A 251 10.37 22.76 24.60
C GLN A 251 10.72 23.01 23.12
N ASN A 252 9.70 23.17 22.26
CA ASN A 252 9.86 23.39 20.82
C ASN A 252 10.60 22.23 20.11
N ARG A 253 10.42 20.99 20.61
CA ARG A 253 10.83 19.75 19.95
C ARG A 253 9.60 19.01 19.44
N GLU A 254 9.74 18.33 18.32
CA GLU A 254 8.66 17.56 17.69
C GLU A 254 8.88 16.07 17.93
N ASN A 255 7.79 15.35 18.19
CA ASN A 255 7.79 13.92 18.42
C ASN A 255 6.91 13.23 17.38
N ILE A 256 7.33 12.05 16.92
CA ILE A 256 6.45 11.11 16.24
C ILE A 256 5.93 10.13 17.28
N VAL A 257 4.61 10.01 17.39
CA VAL A 257 3.93 9.15 18.36
C VAL A 257 3.15 8.07 17.63
N ILE A 258 3.54 6.82 17.84
CA ILE A 258 2.87 5.64 17.28
C ILE A 258 1.84 5.14 18.29
N THR A 259 0.58 5.04 17.86
CA THR A 259 -0.54 4.61 18.71
C THR A 259 -1.14 3.27 18.30
N GLU A 260 -0.94 2.85 17.05
CA GLU A 260 -1.43 1.56 16.53
C GLU A 260 -0.38 0.93 15.61
N MET A 261 -0.31 -0.39 15.62
CA MET A 261 0.68 -1.17 14.88
C MET A 261 0.03 -2.05 13.82
N PRO A 262 0.72 -2.33 12.70
CA PRO A 262 0.24 -3.30 11.74
C PRO A 262 0.08 -4.68 12.38
N PHE A 263 -0.89 -5.45 11.88
CA PHE A 263 -1.20 -6.77 12.40
C PHE A 263 0.01 -7.71 12.34
N GLN A 264 0.21 -8.50 13.41
CA GLN A 264 1.34 -9.44 13.58
C GLN A 264 2.74 -8.80 13.62
N VAL A 265 2.84 -7.49 13.87
CA VAL A 265 4.14 -6.83 14.11
C VAL A 265 4.44 -6.77 15.60
N ASN A 266 5.62 -7.24 15.99
CA ASN A 266 6.10 -7.17 17.36
C ASN A 266 6.62 -5.76 17.70
N LYS A 267 6.15 -5.20 18.81
CA LYS A 267 6.49 -3.82 19.22
C LYS A 267 7.97 -3.66 19.57
N SER A 268 8.50 -4.56 20.41
CA SER A 268 9.91 -4.53 20.85
C SER A 268 10.88 -4.69 19.69
N SER A 269 10.62 -5.62 18.77
CA SER A 269 11.44 -5.83 17.58
C SER A 269 11.41 -4.63 16.64
N LEU A 270 10.26 -3.93 16.52
CA LEU A 270 10.20 -2.69 15.76
C LEU A 270 11.11 -1.62 16.39
N ILE A 271 10.99 -1.40 17.71
CA ILE A 271 11.79 -0.41 18.44
C ILE A 271 13.29 -0.72 18.29
N GLU A 272 13.68 -1.98 18.47
CA GLU A 272 15.06 -2.44 18.28
C GLU A 272 15.54 -2.19 16.85
N LYS A 273 14.70 -2.46 15.85
CA LYS A 273 15.03 -2.21 14.44
C LYS A 273 15.24 -0.73 14.16
N ILE A 274 14.40 0.15 14.69
CA ILE A 274 14.56 1.61 14.56
C ILE A 274 15.88 2.03 15.21
N ALA A 275 16.16 1.57 16.44
CA ALA A 275 17.41 1.89 17.14
C ALA A 275 18.66 1.43 16.37
N THR A 276 18.62 0.25 15.74
CA THR A 276 19.71 -0.22 14.86
C THR A 276 19.87 0.68 13.64
N LEU A 277 18.78 1.08 12.97
CA LEU A 277 18.85 1.97 11.81
C LEU A 277 19.39 3.36 12.14
N VAL A 278 19.07 3.88 13.34
CA VAL A 278 19.65 5.14 13.84
C VAL A 278 21.15 5.00 14.09
N ARG A 279 21.57 3.89 14.72
CA ARG A 279 22.99 3.60 15.00
C ARG A 279 23.82 3.41 13.72
N GLU A 280 23.25 2.78 12.70
CA GLU A 280 23.85 2.59 11.38
C GLU A 280 23.84 3.87 10.51
N LYS A 281 23.31 4.99 11.03
CA LYS A 281 23.12 6.25 10.29
C LYS A 281 22.29 6.09 9.00
N LYS A 282 21.38 5.11 8.98
CA LYS A 282 20.38 4.96 7.91
C LYS A 282 19.14 5.81 8.16
N LEU A 283 18.82 6.06 9.43
CA LEU A 283 17.82 7.04 9.86
C LEU A 283 18.53 8.12 10.65
N GLU A 284 18.57 9.33 10.11
CA GLU A 284 19.08 10.52 10.81
C GLU A 284 17.91 11.34 11.37
N GLY A 285 18.19 12.32 12.25
CA GLY A 285 17.14 13.20 12.80
C GLY A 285 16.35 12.66 14.00
N ILE A 286 16.56 11.41 14.42
CA ILE A 286 16.01 10.86 15.68
C ILE A 286 17.01 11.11 16.83
N SER A 287 16.53 11.61 17.98
CA SER A 287 17.34 11.81 19.18
C SER A 287 17.14 10.73 20.23
N ASP A 288 15.91 10.27 20.44
CA ASP A 288 15.57 9.29 21.47
C ASP A 288 14.33 8.48 21.08
N ILE A 289 14.16 7.30 21.66
CA ILE A 289 12.99 6.42 21.46
C ILE A 289 12.54 5.92 22.83
N ARG A 290 11.28 6.16 23.19
CA ARG A 290 10.68 5.75 24.46
C ARG A 290 9.40 4.97 24.22
N ASP A 291 9.18 3.94 25.04
CA ASP A 291 7.90 3.26 25.11
C ASP A 291 7.15 3.75 26.35
N GLU A 292 6.07 4.49 26.12
CA GLU A 292 5.18 5.05 27.13
C GLU A 292 3.83 4.30 27.13
N SER A 293 3.80 3.08 26.59
CA SER A 293 2.59 2.24 26.59
C SER A 293 2.19 1.84 28.01
N ASP A 294 0.88 1.91 28.29
CA ASP A 294 0.31 1.54 29.58
C ASP A 294 -0.97 0.69 29.41
N ARG A 295 -1.83 0.66 30.44
CA ARG A 295 -3.10 -0.08 30.39
C ARG A 295 -4.17 0.62 29.54
N ASP A 296 -4.01 1.92 29.31
CA ASP A 296 -4.97 2.75 28.58
C ASP A 296 -4.68 2.77 27.08
N GLY A 297 -3.45 2.41 26.66
CA GLY A 297 -3.15 2.13 25.26
C GLY A 297 -1.67 2.05 24.92
N MET A 298 -1.40 1.74 23.66
CA MET A 298 -0.04 1.76 23.11
C MET A 298 0.41 3.20 22.82
N ARG A 299 1.64 3.53 23.22
CA ARG A 299 2.24 4.85 22.95
C ARG A 299 3.76 4.74 22.81
N VAL A 300 4.25 4.64 21.58
CA VAL A 300 5.70 4.66 21.30
C VAL A 300 6.11 6.06 20.82
N VAL A 301 7.07 6.67 21.48
CA VAL A 301 7.51 8.05 21.28
C VAL A 301 8.88 8.07 20.62
N ILE A 302 8.97 8.70 19.46
CA ILE A 302 10.23 8.95 18.77
C ILE A 302 10.49 10.44 18.84
N GLU A 303 11.46 10.84 19.67
CA GLU A 303 11.85 12.23 19.82
C GLU A 303 12.80 12.63 18.69
N LEU A 304 12.53 13.77 18.06
CA LEU A 304 13.29 14.27 16.93
C LEU A 304 14.31 15.34 17.35
N LYS A 305 15.40 15.44 16.59
CA LYS A 305 16.36 16.55 16.69
C LYS A 305 15.69 17.86 16.24
N ARG A 306 16.16 18.99 16.76
CA ARG A 306 15.54 20.32 16.52
C ARG A 306 15.50 20.72 15.04
N GLU A 307 16.43 20.24 14.25
CA GLU A 307 16.59 20.52 12.83
C GLU A 307 15.93 19.48 11.91
N ALA A 308 15.36 18.40 12.46
CA ALA A 308 14.73 17.34 11.67
C ALA A 308 13.33 17.77 11.19
N ARG A 309 12.95 17.36 9.98
CA ARG A 309 11.58 17.52 9.46
C ARG A 309 10.76 16.27 9.79
N PRO A 310 9.72 16.32 10.64
CA PRO A 310 9.02 15.13 11.11
C PRO A 310 8.39 14.29 9.99
N GLU A 311 7.78 14.94 9.00
CA GLU A 311 7.14 14.24 7.87
C GLU A 311 8.13 13.39 7.08
N VAL A 312 9.35 13.91 6.85
CA VAL A 312 10.41 13.18 6.15
C VAL A 312 10.87 11.97 6.97
N ILE A 313 11.08 12.15 8.27
CA ILE A 313 11.49 11.04 9.15
C ILE A 313 10.39 9.99 9.24
N LEU A 314 9.13 10.40 9.32
CA LEU A 314 7.98 9.50 9.34
C LEU A 314 7.89 8.67 8.05
N ASN A 315 8.07 9.29 6.89
CA ASN A 315 8.11 8.58 5.60
C ASN A 315 9.28 7.59 5.53
N GLN A 316 10.46 7.98 6.04
CA GLN A 316 11.61 7.07 6.14
C GLN A 316 11.33 5.91 7.09
N LEU A 317 10.67 6.14 8.22
CA LEU A 317 10.26 5.09 9.16
C LEU A 317 9.32 4.10 8.48
N TYR A 318 8.29 4.56 7.76
CA TYR A 318 7.41 3.68 7.00
C TYR A 318 8.15 2.86 5.95
N LYS A 319 9.13 3.45 5.26
CA LYS A 319 9.87 2.76 4.19
C LYS A 319 10.88 1.72 4.71
N HIS A 320 11.51 2.00 5.85
CA HIS A 320 12.66 1.21 6.33
C HIS A 320 12.33 0.28 7.50
N THR A 321 11.12 0.34 8.04
CA THR A 321 10.72 -0.42 9.23
C THR A 321 9.39 -1.14 9.01
N GLN A 322 9.01 -1.99 9.97
CA GLN A 322 7.71 -2.69 9.95
C GLN A 322 6.55 -1.79 10.40
N MET A 323 6.74 -0.47 10.51
CA MET A 323 5.63 0.48 10.58
C MET A 323 4.76 0.45 9.31
N GLN A 324 5.27 -0.08 8.20
CA GLN A 324 4.47 -0.43 7.04
C GLN A 324 4.81 -1.85 6.58
N VAL A 325 3.79 -2.67 6.37
CA VAL A 325 3.95 -4.06 5.92
C VAL A 325 2.97 -4.37 4.79
N THR A 326 3.35 -5.29 3.93
CA THR A 326 2.45 -5.85 2.92
C THR A 326 1.79 -7.11 3.50
N PHE A 327 0.46 -7.11 3.60
CA PHE A 327 -0.30 -8.30 3.95
C PHE A 327 -0.76 -9.01 2.66
N GLY A 328 -0.29 -10.24 2.45
CA GLY A 328 -0.68 -11.07 1.30
C GLY A 328 -1.91 -11.92 1.65
N ILE A 329 -3.06 -11.60 1.07
CA ILE A 329 -4.32 -12.31 1.27
C ILE A 329 -4.33 -13.56 0.39
N ILE A 330 -4.63 -14.71 1.00
CA ILE A 330 -4.87 -15.98 0.32
C ILE A 330 -6.06 -16.66 0.99
N ASN A 331 -7.23 -16.55 0.36
CA ASN A 331 -8.49 -17.12 0.84
C ASN A 331 -8.59 -18.61 0.51
N LEU A 332 -7.76 -19.41 1.17
CA LEU A 332 -7.71 -20.85 0.98
C LEU A 332 -8.25 -21.59 2.20
N ALA A 333 -9.27 -22.42 2.00
CA ALA A 333 -9.90 -23.24 3.05
C ALA A 333 -10.25 -24.63 2.52
N LEU A 334 -10.56 -25.56 3.42
CA LEU A 334 -11.06 -26.88 3.05
C LEU A 334 -12.57 -26.79 2.76
N VAL A 335 -12.96 -27.21 1.56
CA VAL A 335 -14.35 -27.43 1.14
C VAL A 335 -14.50 -28.92 0.92
N ASP A 336 -15.32 -29.57 1.73
CA ASP A 336 -15.51 -31.03 1.71
C ASP A 336 -14.19 -31.82 1.77
N GLY A 337 -13.25 -31.35 2.58
CA GLY A 337 -11.93 -31.95 2.76
C GLY A 337 -10.90 -31.63 1.65
N VAL A 338 -11.28 -30.83 0.64
CA VAL A 338 -10.40 -30.45 -0.47
C VAL A 338 -9.98 -28.97 -0.34
N PRO A 339 -8.68 -28.64 -0.42
CA PRO A 339 -8.23 -27.25 -0.37
C PRO A 339 -8.67 -26.48 -1.63
N ARG A 340 -9.40 -25.37 -1.44
CA ARG A 340 -9.86 -24.49 -2.53
C ARG A 340 -9.58 -23.03 -2.20
N VAL A 341 -9.20 -22.27 -3.23
CA VAL A 341 -9.16 -20.81 -3.17
C VAL A 341 -10.57 -20.29 -3.46
N LEU A 342 -11.06 -19.39 -2.62
CA LEU A 342 -12.45 -18.95 -2.61
C LEU A 342 -12.54 -17.42 -2.73
N THR A 343 -13.53 -16.97 -3.49
CA THR A 343 -13.97 -15.58 -3.52
C THR A 343 -14.75 -15.21 -2.25
N LEU A 344 -14.99 -13.91 -2.02
CA LEU A 344 -15.80 -13.46 -0.88
C LEU A 344 -17.21 -14.05 -0.92
N LYS A 345 -17.85 -14.06 -2.11
CA LYS A 345 -19.19 -14.61 -2.29
C LYS A 345 -19.25 -16.10 -1.95
N GLU A 346 -18.26 -16.87 -2.39
CA GLU A 346 -18.19 -18.31 -2.09
C GLU A 346 -17.97 -18.59 -0.61
N LEU A 347 -17.15 -17.79 0.09
CA LEU A 347 -16.95 -17.92 1.54
C LEU A 347 -18.26 -17.70 2.30
N LEU A 348 -19.00 -16.64 1.96
CA LEU A 348 -20.31 -16.35 2.55
C LEU A 348 -21.34 -17.44 2.20
N GLN A 349 -21.35 -17.91 0.96
CA GLN A 349 -22.28 -18.95 0.51
C GLN A 349 -22.07 -20.27 1.27
N HIS A 350 -20.83 -20.71 1.41
CA HIS A 350 -20.51 -21.93 2.17
C HIS A 350 -20.92 -21.84 3.63
N PHE A 351 -20.83 -20.65 4.23
CA PHE A 351 -21.33 -20.42 5.58
C PHE A 351 -22.87 -20.50 5.63
N ILE A 352 -23.57 -19.85 4.69
CA ILE A 352 -25.05 -19.90 4.60
C ILE A 352 -25.53 -21.35 4.41
N ASP A 353 -24.89 -22.11 3.51
CA ASP A 353 -25.24 -23.50 3.24
C ASP A 353 -25.04 -24.38 4.47
N HIS A 354 -23.95 -24.16 5.22
CA HIS A 354 -23.72 -24.85 6.49
C HIS A 354 -24.78 -24.52 7.54
N ARG A 355 -25.10 -23.23 7.72
CA ARG A 355 -26.17 -22.79 8.61
C ARG A 355 -27.50 -23.42 8.22
N HIS A 356 -27.82 -23.46 6.94
CA HIS A 356 -29.03 -24.08 6.42
C HIS A 356 -29.13 -25.56 6.79
N GLN A 357 -28.05 -26.33 6.61
CA GLN A 357 -28.00 -27.74 7.03
C GLN A 357 -28.16 -27.92 8.54
N VAL A 358 -27.50 -27.07 9.34
CA VAL A 358 -27.63 -27.09 10.81
C VAL A 358 -29.09 -26.83 11.24
N ILE A 359 -29.76 -25.84 10.63
CA ILE A 359 -31.17 -25.52 10.92
C ILE A 359 -32.08 -26.69 10.54
N LEU A 360 -31.86 -27.32 9.38
CA LEU A 360 -32.64 -28.49 8.96
C LEU A 360 -32.49 -29.65 9.95
N ARG A 361 -31.25 -29.98 10.35
CA ARG A 361 -30.97 -31.06 11.30
C ARG A 361 -31.56 -30.77 12.68
N ARG A 362 -31.36 -29.56 13.21
CA ARG A 362 -31.97 -29.10 14.47
C ARG A 362 -33.49 -29.21 14.45
N THR A 363 -34.11 -28.72 13.38
CA THR A 363 -35.58 -28.73 13.23
C THR A 363 -36.11 -30.16 13.15
N ARG A 364 -35.42 -31.07 12.44
CA ARG A 364 -35.76 -32.49 12.41
C ARG A 364 -35.59 -33.17 13.77
N TYR A 365 -34.52 -32.86 14.49
CA TYR A 365 -34.29 -33.37 15.84
C TYR A 365 -35.42 -32.96 16.79
N ASP A 366 -35.75 -31.67 16.80
CA ASP A 366 -36.82 -31.12 17.64
C ASP A 366 -38.19 -31.68 17.22
N LEU A 367 -38.43 -31.90 15.92
CA LEU A 367 -39.64 -32.52 15.40
C LEU A 367 -39.78 -33.97 15.86
N ASN A 368 -38.72 -34.77 15.71
CA ASN A 368 -38.72 -36.17 16.17
C ASN A 368 -38.98 -36.25 17.68
N LYS A 369 -38.37 -35.36 18.47
CA LYS A 369 -38.60 -35.27 19.93
C LYS A 369 -40.04 -34.87 20.26
N ALA A 370 -40.60 -33.91 19.53
CA ALA A 370 -41.97 -33.47 19.71
C ALA A 370 -42.97 -34.58 19.32
N GLU A 371 -42.74 -35.30 18.23
CA GLU A 371 -43.56 -36.44 17.79
C GLU A 371 -43.48 -37.61 18.78
N GLU A 372 -42.28 -37.96 19.26
CA GLU A 372 -42.09 -38.93 20.34
C GLU A 372 -42.90 -38.54 21.58
N ARG A 373 -42.86 -37.25 21.97
CA ARG A 373 -43.60 -36.75 23.14
C ARG A 373 -45.11 -36.78 22.91
N ALA A 374 -45.58 -36.34 21.76
CA ALA A 374 -47.00 -36.36 21.38
C ALA A 374 -47.55 -37.79 21.42
N HIS A 375 -46.80 -38.76 20.88
CA HIS A 375 -47.15 -40.18 20.88
C HIS A 375 -47.34 -40.70 22.31
N ILE A 376 -46.45 -40.35 23.25
CA ILE A 376 -46.59 -40.73 24.66
C ILE A 376 -47.81 -40.06 25.31
N LEU A 377 -48.01 -38.76 25.08
CA LEU A 377 -49.14 -38.01 25.64
C LEU A 377 -50.49 -38.55 25.13
N GLU A 378 -50.58 -38.98 23.88
CA GLU A 378 -51.76 -39.64 23.32
C GLU A 378 -52.08 -40.95 24.06
N GLY A 379 -51.06 -41.78 24.31
CA GLY A 379 -51.23 -43.01 25.09
C GLY A 379 -51.68 -42.74 26.53
N LEU A 380 -51.09 -41.74 27.19
CA LEU A 380 -51.50 -41.32 28.53
C LEU A 380 -52.92 -40.76 28.56
N LYS A 381 -53.34 -40.02 27.53
CA LYS A 381 -54.71 -39.51 27.40
C LYS A 381 -55.71 -40.65 27.26
N ILE A 382 -55.46 -41.61 26.35
CA ILE A 382 -56.27 -42.83 26.22
C ILE A 382 -56.37 -43.55 27.56
N ALA A 383 -55.27 -43.59 28.31
CA ALA A 383 -55.24 -44.25 29.61
C ALA A 383 -56.05 -43.54 30.69
N LEU A 384 -55.98 -42.21 30.73
CA LEU A 384 -56.78 -41.40 31.67
C LEU A 384 -58.27 -41.42 31.33
N ASP A 385 -58.62 -41.56 30.04
CA ASP A 385 -60.01 -41.70 29.60
C ASP A 385 -60.62 -43.07 29.97
N ASN A 386 -59.79 -44.11 30.14
CA ASN A 386 -60.22 -45.49 30.38
C ASN A 386 -59.58 -46.10 31.65
N ILE A 387 -59.38 -45.28 32.70
CA ILE A 387 -58.51 -45.64 33.82
C ILE A 387 -58.96 -46.89 34.59
N ASP A 388 -60.27 -47.06 34.80
CA ASP A 388 -60.80 -48.20 35.53
C ASP A 388 -60.55 -49.53 34.80
N GLU A 389 -60.72 -49.54 33.47
CA GLU A 389 -60.45 -50.71 32.63
C GLU A 389 -58.96 -51.04 32.61
N ILE A 390 -58.09 -50.02 32.56
CA ILE A 390 -56.64 -50.20 32.63
C ILE A 390 -56.21 -50.78 33.98
N ILE A 391 -56.71 -50.24 35.10
CA ILE A 391 -56.39 -50.75 36.44
C ILE A 391 -56.86 -52.20 36.58
N ALA A 392 -58.06 -52.52 36.11
CA ALA A 392 -58.59 -53.89 36.15
C ALA A 392 -57.73 -54.86 35.33
N LEU A 393 -57.31 -54.46 34.13
CA LEU A 393 -56.44 -55.25 33.26
C LEU A 393 -55.07 -55.47 33.89
N ILE A 394 -54.45 -54.43 34.45
CA ILE A 394 -53.16 -54.51 35.14
C ILE A 394 -53.26 -55.46 36.34
N LYS A 395 -54.28 -55.32 37.20
CA LYS A 395 -54.50 -56.20 38.37
C LYS A 395 -54.73 -57.66 38.01
N LYS A 396 -55.33 -57.94 36.85
CA LYS A 396 -55.60 -59.31 36.36
C LYS A 396 -54.37 -59.97 35.72
N SER A 397 -53.38 -59.18 35.32
CA SER A 397 -52.18 -59.65 34.65
C SER A 397 -51.19 -60.24 35.66
N ARG A 398 -50.49 -61.33 35.29
CA ARG A 398 -49.61 -62.07 36.20
C ARG A 398 -48.21 -61.45 36.33
N SER A 399 -47.79 -60.66 35.34
CA SER A 399 -46.51 -59.94 35.31
C SER A 399 -46.62 -58.61 34.56
N PRO A 400 -45.67 -57.66 34.76
CA PRO A 400 -45.61 -56.42 34.00
C PRO A 400 -45.58 -56.62 32.48
N GLU A 401 -44.87 -57.64 32.00
CA GLU A 401 -44.78 -57.98 30.57
C GLU A 401 -46.14 -58.40 30.03
N THR A 402 -46.86 -59.28 30.74
CA THR A 402 -48.22 -59.68 30.35
C THR A 402 -49.20 -58.51 30.39
N ALA A 403 -49.07 -57.60 31.37
CA ALA A 403 -49.87 -56.39 31.45
C ALA A 403 -49.61 -55.47 30.25
N ARG A 404 -48.33 -55.26 29.90
CA ARG A 404 -47.91 -54.46 28.74
C ARG A 404 -48.50 -55.00 27.44
N GLU A 405 -48.35 -56.30 27.18
CA GLU A 405 -48.91 -56.93 25.96
C GLU A 405 -50.43 -56.82 25.89
N ASN A 406 -51.12 -56.99 27.01
CA ASN A 406 -52.57 -56.86 27.09
C ASN A 406 -53.03 -55.42 26.86
N LEU A 407 -52.32 -54.43 27.41
CA LEU A 407 -52.59 -53.00 27.17
C LEU A 407 -52.40 -52.65 25.69
N MET A 408 -51.31 -53.12 25.07
CA MET A 408 -51.06 -52.93 23.64
C MET A 408 -52.16 -53.53 22.78
N LYS A 409 -52.56 -54.78 23.03
CA LYS A 409 -53.61 -55.46 22.26
C LYS A 409 -54.99 -54.83 22.44
N ARG A 410 -55.37 -54.48 23.67
CA ARG A 410 -56.71 -53.98 24.01
C ARG A 410 -56.93 -52.54 23.55
N PHE A 411 -55.97 -51.65 23.80
CA PHE A 411 -56.09 -50.22 23.53
C PHE A 411 -55.34 -49.78 22.26
N LYS A 412 -54.82 -50.74 21.48
CA LYS A 412 -54.02 -50.49 20.25
C LYS A 412 -52.83 -49.56 20.50
N LEU A 413 -52.19 -49.71 21.65
CA LEU A 413 -51.06 -48.89 22.07
C LEU A 413 -49.74 -49.49 21.58
N SER A 414 -48.77 -48.64 21.32
CA SER A 414 -47.38 -49.06 21.10
C SER A 414 -46.73 -49.55 22.41
N GLU A 415 -45.60 -50.24 22.27
CA GLU A 415 -44.81 -50.70 23.42
C GLU A 415 -44.37 -49.54 24.33
N VAL A 416 -43.92 -48.43 23.75
CA VAL A 416 -43.43 -47.28 24.51
C VAL A 416 -44.57 -46.58 25.26
N GLN A 417 -45.75 -46.45 24.64
CA GLN A 417 -46.96 -45.93 25.31
C GLN A 417 -47.41 -46.84 26.45
N ALA A 418 -47.50 -48.16 26.21
CA ALA A 418 -47.91 -49.11 27.24
C ALA A 418 -46.94 -49.09 28.44
N LYS A 419 -45.63 -48.99 28.18
CA LYS A 419 -44.62 -48.81 29.23
C LYS A 419 -44.83 -47.50 30.00
N ALA A 420 -45.04 -46.38 29.31
CA ALA A 420 -45.28 -45.09 29.95
C ALA A 420 -46.55 -45.08 30.85
N ILE A 421 -47.58 -45.84 30.48
CA ILE A 421 -48.79 -46.04 31.30
C ILE A 421 -48.48 -46.87 32.54
N LEU A 422 -47.70 -47.95 32.43
CA LEU A 422 -47.29 -48.77 33.57
C LEU A 422 -46.39 -47.98 34.55
N ASP A 423 -45.56 -47.06 34.04
CA ASP A 423 -44.70 -46.19 34.83
C ASP A 423 -45.46 -44.98 35.42
N MET A 424 -46.76 -44.83 35.13
CA MET A 424 -47.57 -43.70 35.59
C MET A 424 -47.81 -43.76 37.10
N ARG A 425 -47.53 -42.64 37.79
CA ARG A 425 -47.79 -42.49 39.24
C ARG A 425 -49.24 -42.10 39.50
N LEU A 426 -49.83 -42.61 40.59
CA LEU A 426 -51.23 -42.33 40.97
C LEU A 426 -51.58 -40.84 41.07
N GLN A 427 -50.63 -39.98 41.44
CA GLN A 427 -50.84 -38.52 41.50
C GLN A 427 -51.27 -37.91 40.15
N ARG A 428 -50.91 -38.53 39.02
CA ARG A 428 -51.27 -38.09 37.66
C ARG A 428 -52.75 -38.28 37.33
N LEU A 429 -53.50 -39.00 38.17
CA LEU A 429 -54.93 -39.24 38.00
C LEU A 429 -55.82 -38.09 38.51
N THR A 430 -55.22 -37.07 39.15
CA THR A 430 -55.98 -35.91 39.61
C THR A 430 -56.50 -35.09 38.42
N GLY A 431 -57.67 -34.46 38.56
CA GLY A 431 -58.30 -33.71 37.47
C GLY A 431 -57.44 -32.56 36.91
N LEU A 432 -56.58 -31.95 37.75
CA LEU A 432 -55.62 -30.93 37.32
C LEU A 432 -54.51 -31.51 36.44
N GLU A 433 -53.99 -32.68 36.77
CA GLU A 433 -52.92 -33.33 35.99
C GLU A 433 -53.42 -33.81 34.62
N ARG A 434 -54.68 -34.24 34.54
CA ARG A 434 -55.33 -34.53 33.26
C ARG A 434 -55.39 -33.31 32.35
N LYS A 435 -55.83 -32.16 32.86
CA LYS A 435 -55.87 -30.91 32.08
C LYS A 435 -54.49 -30.49 31.60
N LYS A 436 -53.47 -30.61 32.45
CA LYS A 436 -52.07 -30.32 32.06
C LYS A 436 -51.60 -31.20 30.90
N ILE A 437 -51.93 -32.49 30.90
CA ILE A 437 -51.58 -33.41 29.81
C ILE A 437 -52.29 -33.01 28.51
N GLU A 438 -53.57 -32.63 28.57
CA GLU A 438 -54.33 -32.16 27.40
C GLU A 438 -53.83 -30.81 26.86
N GLU A 439 -53.39 -29.90 27.74
CA GLU A 439 -52.76 -28.63 27.37
C GLU A 439 -51.39 -28.86 26.74
N GLU A 440 -50.53 -29.65 27.39
CA GLU A 440 -49.21 -30.02 26.88
C GLU A 440 -49.33 -30.69 25.50
N TYR A 441 -50.27 -31.63 25.33
CA TYR A 441 -50.50 -32.28 24.04
C TYR A 441 -50.87 -31.28 22.94
N ARG A 442 -51.76 -30.32 23.24
CA ARG A 442 -52.15 -29.27 22.27
C ARG A 442 -50.97 -28.36 21.91
N GLU A 443 -50.13 -28.00 22.87
CA GLU A 443 -48.92 -27.20 22.63
C GLU A 443 -47.88 -27.95 21.80
N VAL A 444 -47.68 -29.24 22.09
CA VAL A 444 -46.78 -30.09 21.30
C VAL A 444 -47.28 -30.24 19.87
N LEU A 445 -48.58 -30.43 19.64
CA LEU A 445 -49.15 -30.48 18.28
C LEU A 445 -48.91 -29.18 17.50
N LYS A 446 -49.12 -28.01 18.13
CA LYS A 446 -48.78 -26.71 17.51
C LYS A 446 -47.29 -26.60 17.18
N THR A 447 -46.44 -27.13 18.06
CA THR A 447 -44.99 -27.15 17.85
C THR A 447 -44.62 -28.03 16.66
N ILE A 448 -45.22 -29.23 16.54
CA ILE A 448 -45.05 -30.14 15.40
C ILE A 448 -45.47 -29.45 14.10
N GLU A 449 -46.63 -28.81 14.08
CA GLU A 449 -47.13 -28.08 12.91
C GLU A 449 -46.16 -26.98 12.48
N ARG A 450 -45.67 -26.17 13.42
CA ARG A 450 -44.66 -25.14 13.17
C ARG A 450 -43.36 -25.72 12.62
N LEU A 451 -42.84 -26.80 13.22
CA LEU A 451 -41.58 -27.43 12.80
C LEU A 451 -41.70 -28.04 11.41
N ARG A 452 -42.82 -28.68 11.07
CA ARG A 452 -43.09 -29.18 9.72
C ARG A 452 -43.17 -28.03 8.71
N ALA A 453 -43.87 -26.95 9.03
CA ALA A 453 -43.93 -25.75 8.18
C ALA A 453 -42.53 -25.16 7.91
N ILE A 454 -41.65 -25.15 8.92
CA ILE A 454 -40.25 -24.74 8.74
C ILE A 454 -39.53 -25.69 7.78
N LEU A 455 -39.65 -27.02 7.95
CA LEU A 455 -38.98 -27.99 7.06
C LEU A 455 -39.46 -27.90 5.60
N ASP A 456 -40.72 -27.56 5.39
CA ASP A 456 -41.33 -27.46 4.05
C ASP A 456 -41.05 -26.12 3.34
N SER A 457 -40.59 -25.10 4.06
CA SER A 457 -40.36 -23.76 3.50
C SER A 457 -38.91 -23.29 3.65
N ARG A 458 -38.18 -23.25 2.52
CA ARG A 458 -36.83 -22.67 2.47
C ARG A 458 -36.82 -21.20 2.90
N ALA A 459 -37.86 -20.44 2.58
CA ALA A 459 -37.96 -19.04 3.00
C ALA A 459 -37.96 -18.92 4.53
N LEU A 460 -38.78 -19.71 5.23
CA LEU A 460 -38.80 -19.71 6.71
C LEU A 460 -37.45 -20.14 7.30
N GLN A 461 -36.77 -21.10 6.68
CA GLN A 461 -35.43 -21.54 7.11
C GLN A 461 -34.41 -20.39 6.98
N MET A 462 -34.45 -19.64 5.88
CA MET A 462 -33.59 -18.48 5.66
C MET A 462 -33.92 -17.33 6.61
N GLU A 463 -35.20 -17.07 6.89
CA GLU A 463 -35.61 -16.07 7.89
C GLU A 463 -35.04 -16.40 9.28
N ILE A 464 -35.10 -17.66 9.72
CA ILE A 464 -34.49 -18.08 11.00
C ILE A 464 -32.99 -17.81 11.01
N ILE A 465 -32.28 -18.06 9.90
CA ILE A 465 -30.85 -17.78 9.81
C ILE A 465 -30.59 -16.27 9.93
N LYS A 466 -31.38 -15.42 9.24
CA LYS A 466 -31.28 -13.96 9.34
C LYS A 466 -31.54 -13.47 10.76
N GLU A 467 -32.60 -13.93 11.41
CA GLU A 467 -32.94 -13.57 12.78
C GLU A 467 -31.79 -13.92 13.74
N GLU A 468 -31.23 -15.12 13.63
CA GLU A 468 -30.09 -15.55 14.46
C GLU A 468 -28.82 -14.72 14.21
N LEU A 469 -28.57 -14.29 12.95
CA LEU A 469 -27.43 -13.43 12.60
C LEU A 469 -27.63 -11.99 13.10
N LEU A 470 -28.84 -11.45 13.02
CA LEU A 470 -29.15 -10.12 13.52
C LEU A 470 -29.08 -10.06 15.05
N GLU A 471 -29.55 -11.11 15.73
CA GLU A 471 -29.38 -11.25 17.19
C GLU A 471 -27.89 -11.33 17.59
N LEU A 472 -27.08 -12.06 16.81
CA LEU A 472 -25.63 -12.12 17.00
C LEU A 472 -24.99 -10.73 16.86
N LYS A 473 -25.39 -9.98 15.83
CA LYS A 473 -24.93 -8.61 15.58
C LYS A 473 -25.31 -7.67 16.73
N GLU A 474 -26.54 -7.75 17.23
CA GLU A 474 -27.00 -6.93 18.35
C GLU A 474 -26.22 -7.21 19.64
N LYS A 475 -25.91 -8.48 19.91
CA LYS A 475 -25.24 -8.89 21.17
C LYS A 475 -23.73 -8.67 21.18
N TYR A 476 -23.06 -8.84 20.03
CA TYR A 476 -21.59 -8.91 19.96
C TYR A 476 -20.97 -7.97 18.93
N GLY A 477 -21.79 -7.20 18.21
CA GLY A 477 -21.33 -6.24 17.24
C GLY A 477 -20.45 -5.15 17.85
N ASP A 478 -19.44 -4.73 17.10
CA ASP A 478 -18.53 -3.66 17.52
C ASP A 478 -18.09 -2.78 16.34
N ASP A 479 -17.52 -1.63 16.67
CA ASP A 479 -17.06 -0.67 15.67
C ASP A 479 -15.80 -1.15 14.93
N ARG A 480 -15.64 -0.64 13.72
CA ARG A 480 -14.41 -0.84 12.92
C ARG A 480 -13.21 -0.25 13.64
N ARG A 481 -12.10 -0.98 13.70
CA ARG A 481 -10.82 -0.50 14.24
C ARG A 481 -9.89 0.00 13.14
N THR A 482 -9.77 -0.75 12.04
CA THR A 482 -8.85 -0.42 10.95
C THR A 482 -9.44 0.63 10.01
N GLU A 483 -8.69 1.68 9.73
CA GLU A 483 -9.06 2.71 8.77
C GLU A 483 -8.64 2.33 7.34
N ILE A 484 -9.44 2.68 6.33
CA ILE A 484 -9.14 2.42 4.92
C ILE A 484 -9.07 3.73 4.16
N ILE A 485 -7.91 4.02 3.56
CA ILE A 485 -7.69 5.19 2.70
C ILE A 485 -7.64 4.72 1.25
N HIS A 486 -8.65 5.09 0.46
CA HIS A 486 -8.81 4.61 -0.92
C HIS A 486 -7.81 5.22 -1.91
N ASN A 487 -7.55 6.52 -1.80
CA ASN A 487 -6.64 7.24 -2.68
C ASN A 487 -5.24 7.29 -2.06
N TYR A 488 -4.36 6.43 -2.55
CA TYR A 488 -2.96 6.35 -2.13
C TYR A 488 -2.06 6.52 -3.33
N GLU A 489 -1.13 7.47 -3.25
CA GLU A 489 0.04 7.53 -4.13
C GLU A 489 1.21 6.89 -3.39
N GLU A 490 1.93 5.97 -4.06
CA GLU A 490 3.13 5.38 -3.49
C GLU A 490 4.17 6.44 -3.17
N PHE A 491 4.82 6.32 -2.00
CA PHE A 491 5.93 7.20 -1.65
C PHE A 491 6.97 7.21 -2.75
N SER A 492 7.17 8.40 -3.29
CA SER A 492 8.21 8.69 -4.25
C SER A 492 9.54 8.83 -3.49
N ILE A 493 10.68 8.70 -4.17
CA ILE A 493 11.98 8.96 -3.50
C ILE A 493 12.05 10.42 -3.05
N GLU A 494 11.32 11.28 -3.75
CA GLU A 494 11.21 12.71 -3.56
C GLU A 494 10.58 13.04 -2.19
N ASP A 495 9.57 12.29 -1.74
CA ASP A 495 8.91 12.50 -0.43
C ASP A 495 9.83 12.20 0.77
N LEU A 496 11.01 11.60 0.52
CA LEU A 496 12.05 11.35 1.52
C LEU A 496 13.11 12.45 1.57
N ILE A 497 13.04 13.41 0.64
CA ILE A 497 14.04 14.46 0.45
C ILE A 497 13.38 15.80 0.78
N ALA A 498 14.03 16.59 1.62
CA ALA A 498 13.55 17.92 1.94
C ALA A 498 13.50 18.82 0.69
N GLU A 499 12.38 19.52 0.49
CA GLU A 499 12.33 20.61 -0.48
C GLU A 499 13.17 21.80 0.04
N GLU A 500 14.22 22.14 -0.71
CA GLU A 500 15.17 23.19 -0.40
C GLU A 500 15.66 23.89 -1.68
N ASP A 501 15.88 25.20 -1.61
CA ASP A 501 16.49 25.95 -2.70
C ASP A 501 18.00 25.71 -2.75
N MET A 502 18.47 25.28 -3.92
CA MET A 502 19.86 24.98 -4.20
C MET A 502 20.38 25.93 -5.28
N VAL A 503 21.64 26.35 -5.14
CA VAL A 503 22.39 26.98 -6.23
C VAL A 503 23.01 25.86 -7.08
N ILE A 504 22.74 25.87 -8.38
CA ILE A 504 23.30 24.95 -9.35
C ILE A 504 24.31 25.70 -10.20
N THR A 505 25.49 25.10 -10.36
CA THR A 505 26.53 25.65 -11.26
C THR A 505 26.95 24.60 -12.27
N ILE A 506 27.04 25.00 -13.53
CA ILE A 506 27.59 24.20 -14.63
C ILE A 506 28.84 24.90 -15.15
N SER A 507 29.95 24.18 -15.17
CA SER A 507 31.22 24.65 -15.71
C SER A 507 31.33 24.42 -17.21
N ARG A 508 32.32 25.05 -17.85
CA ARG A 508 32.57 24.91 -19.29
C ARG A 508 32.99 23.49 -19.65
N ASP A 509 33.78 22.82 -18.82
CA ASP A 509 34.17 21.43 -19.04
C ASP A 509 33.00 20.45 -18.79
N GLY A 510 31.79 20.97 -18.52
CA GLY A 510 30.58 20.20 -18.36
C GLY A 510 30.45 19.55 -16.99
N TYR A 511 31.07 20.11 -15.95
CA TYR A 511 30.86 19.67 -14.57
C TYR A 511 29.66 20.38 -13.95
N ILE A 512 28.79 19.62 -13.29
CA ILE A 512 27.63 20.14 -12.58
C ILE A 512 27.75 19.85 -11.08
N LYS A 513 27.32 20.82 -10.26
CA LYS A 513 27.21 20.70 -8.80
C LYS A 513 26.04 21.51 -8.25
N ARG A 514 25.64 21.16 -7.03
CA ARG A 514 24.70 21.94 -6.22
C ARG A 514 25.26 22.27 -4.83
N PHE A 515 24.82 23.37 -4.25
CA PHE A 515 25.02 23.70 -2.84
C PHE A 515 23.87 24.56 -2.31
N PRO A 516 23.53 24.50 -1.01
CA PRO A 516 22.40 25.25 -0.47
C PRO A 516 22.58 26.76 -0.64
N VAL A 517 21.48 27.49 -0.84
CA VAL A 517 21.51 28.97 -0.93
C VAL A 517 22.05 29.60 0.37
N SER A 518 21.87 28.95 1.52
CA SER A 518 22.45 29.40 2.80
C SER A 518 23.99 29.44 2.79
N GLY A 519 24.64 28.57 2.01
CA GLY A 519 26.09 28.62 1.77
C GLY A 519 26.55 29.84 0.95
N TYR A 520 25.59 30.64 0.46
CA TYR A 520 25.79 31.88 -0.28
C TYR A 520 25.51 33.15 0.56
N ARG A 521 25.11 33.03 1.84
CA ARG A 521 24.84 34.20 2.70
C ARG A 521 26.11 34.97 3.08
N ARG A 522 26.04 36.29 2.86
CA ARG A 522 26.99 37.38 3.18
C ARG A 522 28.00 37.10 4.30
N GLN A 523 29.28 37.14 3.97
CA GLN A 523 30.33 37.47 4.94
C GLN A 523 30.22 38.96 5.31
N HIS A 524 30.23 39.25 6.61
CA HIS A 524 30.31 40.63 7.11
C HIS A 524 31.61 41.30 6.66
N ARG A 525 31.48 42.59 6.29
CA ARG A 525 32.57 43.58 6.12
C ARG A 525 33.71 43.35 7.13
N ASN A 526 34.95 43.32 6.63
CA ASN A 526 36.24 43.25 7.36
C ASN A 526 36.90 41.88 7.60
N THR A 527 37.04 41.05 6.57
CA THR A 527 38.08 40.00 6.58
C THR A 527 38.78 39.90 5.22
N ARG A 528 40.11 39.86 5.26
CA ARG A 528 41.04 39.79 4.11
C ARG A 528 40.54 38.86 3.02
N GLY A 529 40.28 39.44 1.83
CA GLY A 529 39.94 38.68 0.64
C GLY A 529 40.98 37.57 0.38
N SER A 530 40.50 36.34 0.30
CA SER A 530 41.31 35.21 -0.14
C SER A 530 41.75 35.47 -1.57
N ALA A 531 43.06 35.59 -1.77
CA ALA A 531 43.69 35.76 -3.06
C ALA A 531 43.26 34.64 -4.03
N GLY A 532 42.43 34.99 -5.01
CA GLY A 532 42.18 34.16 -6.19
C GLY A 532 43.18 34.53 -7.27
N ALA A 533 44.39 33.95 -7.17
CA ALA A 533 45.42 34.11 -8.18
C ALA A 533 44.91 33.59 -9.54
N THR A 534 44.74 34.51 -10.49
CA THR A 534 44.58 34.24 -11.91
C THR A 534 45.69 33.31 -12.41
N THR A 535 45.38 32.03 -12.56
CA THR A 535 46.29 31.04 -13.14
C THR A 535 45.65 30.46 -14.40
N LYS A 536 46.41 30.38 -15.50
CA LYS A 536 45.98 29.76 -16.76
C LYS A 536 45.57 28.30 -16.51
N GLY A 537 44.34 27.94 -16.87
CA GLY A 537 43.87 26.55 -16.88
C GLY A 537 42.75 26.19 -15.88
N GLU A 538 42.15 27.14 -15.18
CA GLU A 538 40.99 26.85 -14.32
C GLU A 538 39.66 26.80 -15.12
N ASP A 539 38.95 25.68 -14.96
CA ASP A 539 37.57 25.49 -15.42
C ASP A 539 36.64 26.44 -14.65
N PHE A 540 35.89 27.26 -15.38
CA PHE A 540 35.08 28.34 -14.83
C PHE A 540 33.59 28.06 -14.99
N ILE A 541 32.78 28.73 -14.17
CA ILE A 541 31.32 28.55 -14.16
C ILE A 541 30.73 29.26 -15.38
N GLU A 542 30.13 28.49 -16.29
CA GLU A 542 29.43 29.01 -17.47
C GLU A 542 27.99 29.39 -17.13
N HIS A 543 27.36 28.63 -16.23
CA HIS A 543 25.97 28.84 -15.83
C HIS A 543 25.77 28.73 -14.33
N LEU A 544 24.98 29.65 -13.78
CA LEU A 544 24.56 29.68 -12.38
C LEU A 544 23.07 30.01 -12.33
N PHE A 545 22.29 29.19 -11.62
CA PHE A 545 20.88 29.46 -11.35
C PHE A 545 20.43 28.77 -10.07
N VAL A 546 19.32 29.23 -9.51
CA VAL A 546 18.69 28.63 -8.33
C VAL A 546 17.55 27.71 -8.77
N ALA A 547 17.43 26.55 -8.14
CA ALA A 547 16.31 25.64 -8.31
C ALA A 547 16.06 24.84 -7.03
N SER A 548 14.81 24.44 -6.80
CA SER A 548 14.45 23.54 -5.70
C SER A 548 15.03 22.14 -5.95
N THR A 549 15.32 21.39 -4.88
CA THR A 549 15.75 19.98 -4.92
C THR A 549 14.84 19.07 -5.77
N HIS A 550 13.58 19.47 -5.94
CA HIS A 550 12.55 18.73 -6.68
C HIS A 550 12.48 19.09 -8.16
N ASN A 551 13.13 20.18 -8.60
CA ASN A 551 13.14 20.58 -10.00
C ASN A 551 13.88 19.56 -10.89
N TYR A 552 13.54 19.59 -12.19
CA TYR A 552 14.25 18.91 -13.26
C TYR A 552 15.13 19.90 -14.03
N ILE A 553 16.30 19.43 -14.47
CA ILE A 553 17.11 20.07 -15.50
C ILE A 553 17.04 19.20 -16.75
N LEU A 554 16.48 19.75 -17.83
CA LEU A 554 16.47 19.14 -19.15
C LEU A 554 17.77 19.47 -19.87
N PHE A 555 18.46 18.49 -20.43
CA PHE A 555 19.67 18.66 -21.23
C PHE A 555 19.38 18.29 -22.69
N PHE A 556 19.57 19.24 -23.60
CA PHE A 556 19.35 19.06 -25.03
C PHE A 556 20.66 18.91 -25.76
N THR A 557 20.75 17.92 -26.64
CA THR A 557 21.99 17.58 -27.35
C THR A 557 21.99 18.08 -28.79
N ASP A 558 23.17 18.14 -29.40
CA ASP A 558 23.36 18.49 -30.81
C ASP A 558 22.65 17.54 -31.78
N ARG A 559 22.39 16.29 -31.37
CA ARG A 559 21.58 15.29 -32.08
C ARG A 559 20.07 15.43 -31.88
N GLY A 560 19.61 16.41 -31.10
CA GLY A 560 18.20 16.70 -30.90
C GLY A 560 17.51 15.79 -29.88
N LYS A 561 18.27 15.14 -28.99
CA LYS A 561 17.74 14.39 -27.84
C LYS A 561 17.63 15.28 -26.60
N CYS A 562 16.76 14.89 -25.68
CA CYS A 562 16.56 15.49 -24.37
C CYS A 562 16.79 14.42 -23.29
N TYR A 563 17.58 14.79 -22.28
CA TYR A 563 17.86 14.03 -21.07
C TYR A 563 17.42 14.83 -19.84
N TRP A 564 17.33 14.19 -18.68
CA TRP A 564 16.89 14.82 -17.44
C TRP A 564 17.87 14.50 -16.32
N LEU A 565 18.05 15.44 -15.40
CA LEU A 565 18.50 15.16 -14.04
C LEU A 565 17.60 15.90 -13.06
N LYS A 566 17.24 15.24 -11.96
CA LYS A 566 16.65 15.95 -10.83
C LYS A 566 17.73 16.69 -10.06
N VAL A 567 17.38 17.84 -9.48
CA VAL A 567 18.36 18.65 -8.75
C VAL A 567 18.97 17.87 -7.60
N HIS A 568 18.21 17.10 -6.83
CA HIS A 568 18.76 16.32 -5.71
C HIS A 568 19.80 15.25 -6.14
N GLU A 569 19.73 14.75 -7.38
CA GLU A 569 20.70 13.78 -7.95
C GLU A 569 22.05 14.43 -8.28
N ILE A 570 22.09 15.75 -8.42
CA ILE A 570 23.32 16.51 -8.64
C ILE A 570 24.20 16.43 -7.39
N PRO A 571 25.51 16.20 -7.52
CA PRO A 571 26.40 16.12 -6.36
C PRO A 571 26.38 17.42 -5.55
N GLN A 572 26.09 17.27 -4.25
CA GLN A 572 26.20 18.36 -3.29
C GLN A 572 27.65 18.50 -2.85
N VAL A 573 28.32 19.56 -3.31
CA VAL A 573 29.71 19.87 -2.94
C VAL A 573 29.83 21.33 -2.57
N GLY A 574 30.75 21.66 -1.65
CA GLY A 574 31.00 23.05 -1.25
C GLY A 574 31.44 23.93 -2.44
N LYS A 575 31.41 25.26 -2.26
CA LYS A 575 31.70 26.25 -3.31
C LYS A 575 32.99 25.95 -4.10
N ALA A 576 34.05 25.49 -3.42
CA ALA A 576 35.35 25.15 -4.01
C ALA A 576 35.43 23.76 -4.69
N GLY A 577 34.44 22.89 -4.50
CA GLY A 577 34.42 21.55 -5.11
C GLY A 577 34.10 21.60 -6.61
N LYS A 578 34.69 20.69 -7.42
CA LYS A 578 34.48 20.66 -8.88
C LYS A 578 33.15 20.05 -9.33
N GLY A 579 32.49 19.23 -8.52
CA GLY A 579 31.26 18.53 -8.91
C GLY A 579 31.54 17.27 -9.75
N ARG A 580 30.59 16.87 -10.60
CA ARG A 580 30.70 15.69 -11.48
C ARG A 580 30.38 16.07 -12.93
N ALA A 581 31.08 15.46 -13.88
CA ALA A 581 30.81 15.67 -15.30
C ALA A 581 29.38 15.19 -15.67
N ILE A 582 28.60 16.04 -16.35
CA ILE A 582 27.20 15.78 -16.73
C ILE A 582 27.11 14.50 -17.58
N VAL A 583 28.07 14.28 -18.49
CA VAL A 583 28.16 13.09 -19.34
C VAL A 583 28.27 11.77 -18.57
N ASN A 584 28.68 11.82 -17.30
CA ASN A 584 28.76 10.65 -16.42
C ASN A 584 27.50 10.47 -15.55
N MET A 585 26.53 11.38 -15.67
CA MET A 585 25.27 11.39 -14.95
C MET A 585 24.07 11.09 -15.87
N ILE A 586 24.18 11.37 -17.17
CA ILE A 586 23.19 11.04 -18.20
C ILE A 586 23.80 10.11 -19.25
N GLN A 587 23.02 9.15 -19.77
CA GLN A 587 23.49 8.18 -20.76
C GLN A 587 23.43 8.76 -22.19
N ILE A 588 24.36 9.65 -22.52
CA ILE A 588 24.50 10.20 -23.89
C ILE A 588 25.26 9.24 -24.80
N GLU A 589 24.99 9.30 -26.11
CA GLU A 589 25.68 8.47 -27.10
C GLU A 589 27.12 8.96 -27.34
N LYS A 590 27.97 8.05 -27.85
CA LYS A 590 29.35 8.38 -28.24
C LYS A 590 29.33 9.44 -29.34
N ASN A 591 30.02 10.56 -29.13
CA ASN A 591 30.05 11.75 -30.00
C ASN A 591 28.81 12.66 -29.97
N GLU A 592 27.96 12.53 -28.97
CA GLU A 592 26.86 13.47 -28.69
C GLU A 592 27.34 14.58 -27.73
N ARG A 593 26.90 15.83 -27.94
CA ARG A 593 27.29 16.98 -27.11
C ARG A 593 26.07 17.74 -26.62
N ILE A 594 26.10 18.16 -25.35
CA ILE A 594 25.07 19.02 -24.77
C ILE A 594 25.18 20.42 -25.40
N ARG A 595 24.04 20.99 -25.82
CA ARG A 595 23.93 22.30 -26.46
C ARG A 595 23.11 23.30 -25.67
N ALA A 596 22.11 22.83 -24.94
CA ALA A 596 21.27 23.68 -24.13
C ALA A 596 20.77 22.93 -22.90
N PHE A 597 20.37 23.67 -21.88
CA PHE A 597 19.66 23.13 -20.74
C PHE A 597 18.52 24.04 -20.33
N VAL A 598 17.53 23.45 -19.67
CA VAL A 598 16.31 24.12 -19.24
C VAL A 598 15.95 23.65 -17.83
N ASN A 599 15.82 24.57 -16.88
CA ASN A 599 15.29 24.29 -15.55
C ASN A 599 13.76 24.29 -15.58
N VAL A 600 13.15 23.24 -15.02
CA VAL A 600 11.71 22.98 -15.01
C VAL A 600 11.27 22.59 -13.61
N LYS A 601 10.31 23.31 -13.04
CA LYS A 601 9.66 22.91 -11.78
C LYS A 601 8.59 21.86 -12.03
N GLU A 602 7.72 22.13 -13.00
CA GLU A 602 6.58 21.28 -13.36
C GLU A 602 6.43 21.20 -14.89
N PHE A 603 5.89 20.09 -15.38
CA PHE A 603 5.69 19.85 -16.81
C PHE A 603 4.28 20.26 -17.25
N SER A 604 4.10 21.55 -17.49
CA SER A 604 2.79 22.13 -17.80
C SER A 604 2.46 22.17 -19.30
N ASP A 605 1.17 22.28 -19.63
CA ASP A 605 0.68 22.41 -21.02
C ASP A 605 0.70 23.86 -21.55
N ASP A 606 0.88 24.84 -20.67
CA ASP A 606 0.90 26.29 -20.97
C ASP A 606 2.31 26.82 -21.30
N ARG A 607 3.36 26.02 -21.08
CA ARG A 607 4.75 26.35 -21.42
C ARG A 607 5.26 25.51 -22.57
N TYR A 608 6.23 26.06 -23.29
CA TYR A 608 6.81 25.42 -24.46
C TYR A 608 8.33 25.42 -24.42
N VAL A 609 8.92 24.40 -25.03
CA VAL A 609 10.34 24.38 -25.38
C VAL A 609 10.47 24.81 -26.83
N MET A 610 11.02 26.01 -27.04
CA MET A 610 11.43 26.50 -28.35
C MET A 610 12.85 26.02 -28.64
N MET A 611 13.05 25.42 -29.80
CA MET A 611 14.32 24.87 -30.27
C MET A 611 14.69 25.50 -31.60
N ALA A 612 15.97 25.75 -31.83
CA ALA A 612 16.51 26.22 -33.12
C ALA A 612 17.60 25.29 -33.64
N THR A 613 17.65 25.10 -34.95
CA THR A 613 18.68 24.31 -35.63
C THR A 613 19.64 25.19 -36.43
N ARG A 614 20.80 24.64 -36.77
CA ARG A 614 21.85 25.30 -37.54
C ARG A 614 21.36 25.73 -38.92
N ASN A 615 20.50 24.94 -39.56
CA ASN A 615 19.95 25.21 -40.89
C ASN A 615 18.73 26.15 -40.89
N GLY A 616 18.44 26.81 -39.77
CA GLY A 616 17.40 27.86 -39.73
C GLY A 616 15.99 27.34 -39.53
N LEU A 617 15.82 26.12 -39.03
CA LEU A 617 14.54 25.61 -38.56
C LEU A 617 14.33 25.97 -37.08
N VAL A 618 13.07 26.20 -36.72
CA VAL A 618 12.62 26.31 -35.34
C VAL A 618 11.48 25.35 -35.07
N LYS A 619 11.39 24.91 -33.83
CA LYS A 619 10.31 24.04 -33.38
C LYS A 619 9.89 24.41 -31.98
N LYS A 620 8.57 24.45 -31.79
CA LYS A 620 7.93 24.61 -30.50
C LYS A 620 7.26 23.31 -30.09
N THR A 621 7.55 22.82 -28.90
CA THR A 621 6.95 21.61 -28.32
C THR A 621 6.38 21.95 -26.95
N VAL A 622 5.20 21.43 -26.60
CA VAL A 622 4.61 21.60 -25.26
C VAL A 622 5.51 20.97 -24.21
N LEU A 623 5.68 21.63 -23.05
CA LEU A 623 6.58 21.17 -22.00
C LEU A 623 6.13 19.83 -21.37
N SER A 624 4.82 19.60 -21.23
CA SER A 624 4.24 18.31 -20.83
C SER A 624 4.69 17.12 -21.68
N ALA A 625 5.10 17.33 -22.93
CA ALA A 625 5.61 16.26 -23.79
C ALA A 625 6.97 15.68 -23.31
N PHE A 626 7.61 16.34 -22.34
CA PHE A 626 8.86 15.94 -21.70
C PHE A 626 8.67 15.36 -20.28
N SER A 627 7.42 15.11 -19.85
CA SER A 627 7.06 14.68 -18.48
C SER A 627 7.46 13.26 -18.10
N HIS A 628 7.87 12.43 -19.07
CA HIS A 628 8.20 11.02 -18.85
C HIS A 628 9.70 10.77 -19.14
N PRO A 629 10.58 10.91 -18.12
CA PRO A 629 12.01 10.70 -18.28
C PRO A 629 12.34 9.26 -18.68
N ARG A 630 13.33 9.10 -19.56
CA ARG A 630 13.91 7.80 -19.92
C ARG A 630 15.43 7.86 -19.83
N ARG A 631 16.07 6.77 -19.41
CA ARG A 631 17.54 6.72 -19.22
C ARG A 631 18.30 6.98 -20.52
N ASP A 632 17.80 6.45 -21.63
CA ASP A 632 18.33 6.60 -23.00
C ASP A 632 18.02 7.96 -23.65
N GLY A 633 17.31 8.84 -22.93
CA GLY A 633 16.84 10.12 -23.45
C GLY A 633 15.64 9.96 -24.38
N ILE A 634 15.09 11.08 -24.83
CA ILE A 634 14.03 11.10 -25.84
C ILE A 634 14.37 12.04 -26.98
N TYR A 635 13.89 11.76 -28.18
CA TYR A 635 13.91 12.75 -29.25
C TYR A 635 13.07 13.97 -28.87
N ALA A 636 13.65 15.16 -29.01
CA ALA A 636 13.01 16.46 -28.83
C ALA A 636 12.70 17.13 -30.18
N ILE A 637 13.58 16.91 -31.17
CA ILE A 637 13.45 17.37 -32.55
C ILE A 637 14.04 16.33 -33.50
N LYS A 638 13.41 16.13 -34.66
CA LYS A 638 13.98 15.32 -35.73
C LYS A 638 14.86 16.22 -36.60
N LEU A 639 16.16 15.94 -36.66
CA LEU A 639 17.11 16.70 -37.45
C LEU A 639 17.26 16.11 -38.85
N HIS A 640 17.45 16.98 -39.85
CA HIS A 640 17.86 16.58 -41.19
C HIS A 640 19.34 16.18 -41.20
N PRO A 641 19.80 15.39 -42.20
CA PRO A 641 21.22 15.12 -42.39
C PRO A 641 22.03 16.43 -42.43
N GLU A 642 23.18 16.45 -41.76
CA GLU A 642 24.05 17.64 -41.59
C GLU A 642 23.46 18.82 -40.79
N ASP A 643 22.26 18.69 -40.20
CA ASP A 643 21.71 19.68 -39.27
C ASP A 643 22.03 19.32 -37.82
N THR A 644 22.12 20.34 -36.97
CA THR A 644 22.40 20.18 -35.53
C THR A 644 21.54 21.14 -34.72
N LEU A 645 21.07 20.69 -33.56
CA LEU A 645 20.44 21.60 -32.60
C LEU A 645 21.48 22.61 -32.10
N ILE A 646 21.10 23.89 -32.04
CA ILE A 646 21.99 24.95 -31.54
C ILE A 646 21.59 25.46 -30.15
N GLU A 647 20.29 25.55 -29.86
CA GLU A 647 19.77 26.18 -28.64
C GLU A 647 18.36 25.68 -28.35
N ALA A 648 18.01 25.59 -27.07
CA ALA A 648 16.66 25.32 -26.57
C ALA A 648 16.34 26.29 -25.40
N LYS A 649 15.13 26.86 -25.40
CA LYS A 649 14.68 27.82 -24.37
C LYS A 649 13.21 27.61 -24.02
N LEU A 650 12.85 27.91 -22.77
CA LEU A 650 11.44 27.97 -22.35
C LEU A 650 10.78 29.25 -22.82
N THR A 651 9.58 29.08 -23.36
CA THR A 651 8.67 30.14 -23.78
C THR A 651 7.25 29.94 -23.22
N GLU A 652 6.48 31.01 -23.17
CA GLU A 652 5.14 31.12 -22.54
C GLU A 652 4.01 31.28 -23.58
N GLY A 653 4.30 31.04 -24.86
CA GLY A 653 3.32 31.10 -25.95
C GLY A 653 3.20 32.46 -26.65
N ASN A 654 3.69 33.55 -26.06
CA ASN A 654 3.65 34.91 -26.61
C ASN A 654 5.01 35.63 -26.64
N ASN A 655 6.12 34.95 -26.38
CA ASN A 655 7.45 35.57 -26.43
C ASN A 655 7.90 35.86 -27.87
N ASP A 656 8.73 36.90 -28.04
CA ASP A 656 9.44 37.13 -29.28
C ASP A 656 10.74 36.32 -29.32
N VAL A 657 11.04 35.75 -30.48
CA VAL A 657 12.26 34.97 -30.73
C VAL A 657 13.13 35.72 -31.71
N ILE A 658 14.40 35.93 -31.34
CA ILE A 658 15.44 36.51 -32.19
C ILE A 658 16.42 35.41 -32.58
N ILE A 659 16.66 35.27 -33.89
CA ILE A 659 17.61 34.32 -34.44
C ILE A 659 18.63 35.10 -35.27
N ALA A 660 19.92 34.83 -35.07
CA ALA A 660 20.99 35.46 -35.83
C ALA A 660 21.82 34.44 -36.60
N THR A 661 22.40 34.90 -37.72
CA THR A 661 23.21 34.10 -38.63
C THR A 661 24.67 34.53 -38.61
N THR A 662 25.55 33.64 -39.09
CA THR A 662 27.00 33.91 -39.14
C THR A 662 27.36 35.07 -40.09
N MET A 663 26.54 35.33 -41.12
CA MET A 663 26.71 36.46 -42.04
C MET A 663 26.13 37.79 -41.51
N GLY A 664 25.74 37.86 -40.24
CA GLY A 664 25.33 39.11 -39.59
C GLY A 664 23.90 39.53 -39.89
N MET A 665 23.03 38.59 -40.23
CA MET A 665 21.58 38.79 -40.35
C MET A 665 20.89 38.37 -39.05
N ALA A 666 19.81 39.05 -38.68
CA ALA A 666 18.93 38.61 -37.58
C ALA A 666 17.46 38.75 -37.97
N ILE A 667 16.62 37.83 -37.50
CA ILE A 667 15.17 37.91 -37.65
C ILE A 667 14.53 37.90 -36.27
N ARG A 668 13.49 38.71 -36.09
CA ARG A 668 12.64 38.73 -34.88
C ARG A 668 11.21 38.43 -35.30
N PHE A 669 10.61 37.40 -34.73
CA PHE A 669 9.20 37.04 -34.95
C PHE A 669 8.58 36.61 -33.62
N ASN A 670 7.26 36.62 -33.54
CA ASN A 670 6.56 36.16 -32.35
C ASN A 670 6.37 34.64 -32.41
N GLU A 671 6.55 33.94 -31.28
CA GLU A 671 6.46 32.48 -31.26
C GLU A 671 5.08 31.91 -31.63
N SER A 672 4.02 32.72 -31.59
CA SER A 672 2.68 32.33 -32.03
C SER A 672 2.63 31.93 -33.51
N GLU A 673 3.55 32.42 -34.35
CA GLU A 673 3.70 32.01 -35.76
C GLU A 673 4.22 30.57 -35.93
N VAL A 674 4.69 29.95 -34.84
CA VAL A 674 5.16 28.56 -34.79
C VAL A 674 4.15 27.75 -33.98
N ARG A 675 3.37 26.91 -34.66
CA ARG A 675 2.43 26.01 -33.97
C ARG A 675 3.19 25.00 -33.09
N PRO A 676 2.66 24.62 -31.91
CA PRO A 676 3.18 23.48 -31.16
C PRO A 676 3.13 22.21 -32.01
N MET A 677 4.20 21.41 -31.95
CA MET A 677 4.33 20.15 -32.68
C MET A 677 4.80 19.04 -31.75
N GLY A 678 4.51 17.79 -32.12
CA GLY A 678 5.02 16.62 -31.41
C GLY A 678 6.55 16.49 -31.50
N ARG A 679 7.14 15.77 -30.53
CA ARG A 679 8.58 15.59 -30.35
C ARG A 679 9.38 15.07 -31.55
N VAL A 680 8.76 14.34 -32.47
CA VAL A 680 9.45 13.76 -33.65
C VAL A 680 9.30 14.62 -34.93
N ALA A 681 8.65 15.78 -34.85
CA ALA A 681 8.61 16.72 -35.98
C ALA A 681 9.94 17.47 -36.18
N ALA A 682 10.21 17.90 -37.42
CA ALA A 682 11.42 18.64 -37.81
C ALA A 682 11.33 20.17 -37.56
N GLY A 683 10.12 20.70 -37.37
CA GLY A 683 9.90 22.14 -37.17
C GLY A 683 9.55 22.89 -38.46
N VAL A 684 9.60 24.21 -38.40
CA VAL A 684 9.28 25.13 -39.49
C VAL A 684 10.44 26.09 -39.74
N LYS A 685 10.52 26.66 -40.94
CA LYS A 685 11.57 27.63 -41.28
C LYS A 685 11.40 28.92 -40.47
N ALA A 686 12.46 29.31 -39.76
CA ALA A 686 12.56 30.53 -38.96
C ALA A 686 13.20 31.67 -39.75
N ILE A 687 14.26 31.39 -40.50
CA ILE A 687 15.02 32.38 -41.28
C ILE A 687 15.42 31.78 -42.63
N ASN A 688 15.42 32.60 -43.68
CA ASN A 688 15.92 32.21 -44.99
C ASN A 688 17.42 32.49 -45.07
N LEU A 689 18.23 31.43 -45.06
CA LEU A 689 19.69 31.50 -45.08
C LEU A 689 20.22 31.72 -46.50
N ALA A 690 21.27 32.54 -46.62
CA ALA A 690 22.05 32.66 -47.84
C ALA A 690 23.01 31.47 -48.01
N LYS A 691 23.63 31.34 -49.19
CA LYS A 691 24.66 30.31 -49.44
C LYS A 691 25.81 30.48 -48.44
N ASN A 692 26.23 29.39 -47.79
CA ASN A 692 27.26 29.35 -46.75
C ASN A 692 26.93 30.11 -45.46
N ASP A 693 25.66 30.49 -45.25
CA ASP A 693 25.18 31.08 -44.00
C ASP A 693 24.53 30.00 -43.11
N HIS A 694 24.56 30.20 -41.80
CA HIS A 694 23.93 29.31 -40.84
C HIS A 694 23.62 30.05 -39.54
N VAL A 695 22.71 29.49 -38.74
CA VAL A 695 22.31 30.08 -37.46
C VAL A 695 23.39 29.86 -36.40
N ILE A 696 23.68 30.92 -35.63
CA ILE A 696 24.70 30.92 -34.57
C ILE A 696 24.12 31.10 -33.17
N GLY A 697 22.84 31.47 -33.05
CA GLY A 697 22.18 31.58 -31.75
C GLY A 697 20.70 31.92 -31.86
N MET A 698 19.99 31.66 -30.76
CA MET A 698 18.59 32.02 -30.56
C MET A 698 18.42 32.69 -29.19
N VAL A 699 17.69 33.79 -29.15
CA VAL A 699 17.35 34.52 -27.93
C VAL A 699 15.84 34.62 -27.83
N VAL A 700 15.28 34.26 -26.66
CA VAL A 700 13.88 34.49 -26.32
C VAL A 700 13.81 35.79 -25.54
N VAL A 701 13.12 36.79 -26.08
CA VAL A 701 13.00 38.11 -25.46
C VAL A 701 11.99 38.03 -24.32
N LYS A 702 12.48 38.10 -23.07
CA LYS A 702 11.63 38.06 -21.86
C LYS A 702 11.44 39.42 -21.18
N ARG A 703 12.33 40.38 -21.46
CA ARG A 703 12.37 41.71 -20.83
C ARG A 703 13.00 42.72 -21.78
N ASP A 704 12.87 44.00 -21.45
CA ASP A 704 13.65 45.06 -22.07
C ASP A 704 15.15 44.85 -21.77
N GLY A 705 15.98 44.83 -22.82
CA GLY A 705 17.40 44.55 -22.70
C GLY A 705 18.14 44.83 -24.00
N THR A 706 19.45 44.54 -24.02
CA THR A 706 20.28 44.72 -25.22
C THR A 706 20.70 43.37 -25.78
N LEU A 707 20.71 43.26 -27.10
CA LEU A 707 21.28 42.12 -27.81
C LEU A 707 22.76 42.39 -28.07
N LEU A 708 23.61 41.60 -27.44
CA LEU A 708 25.05 41.56 -27.72
C LEU A 708 25.29 40.69 -28.96
N ALA A 709 26.09 41.18 -29.89
CA ALA A 709 26.56 40.45 -31.07
C ALA A 709 28.10 40.49 -31.08
N VAL A 710 28.73 39.32 -31.26
CA VAL A 710 30.21 39.17 -31.26
C VAL A 710 30.67 38.41 -32.50
N SER A 711 31.76 38.88 -33.11
CA SER A 711 32.38 38.30 -34.30
C SER A 711 33.70 37.57 -34.00
N GLU A 712 34.11 36.70 -34.92
CA GLU A 712 35.31 35.86 -34.79
C GLU A 712 36.62 36.67 -34.71
N MET A 713 36.66 37.91 -35.24
CA MET A 713 37.85 38.78 -35.15
C MET A 713 37.84 39.69 -33.91
N GLY A 714 37.03 39.35 -32.90
CA GLY A 714 37.03 40.04 -31.61
C GLY A 714 36.35 41.41 -31.63
N TYR A 715 35.44 41.67 -32.57
CA TYR A 715 34.56 42.84 -32.55
C TYR A 715 33.21 42.48 -31.97
N GLY A 716 32.57 43.43 -31.30
CA GLY A 716 31.23 43.23 -30.79
C GLY A 716 30.52 44.52 -30.45
N LYS A 717 29.21 44.41 -30.26
CA LYS A 717 28.35 45.54 -29.93
C LYS A 717 27.10 45.10 -29.22
N ARG A 718 26.52 46.05 -28.50
CA ARG A 718 25.18 45.93 -27.93
C ARG A 718 24.22 46.76 -28.75
N THR A 719 23.04 46.23 -29.01
CA THR A 719 21.97 46.98 -29.65
C THR A 719 20.68 46.74 -28.91
N ASP A 720 19.94 47.82 -28.65
CA ASP A 720 18.61 47.75 -28.04
C ASP A 720 17.70 46.80 -28.84
N ILE A 721 17.04 45.86 -28.14
CA ILE A 721 16.17 44.86 -28.74
C ILE A 721 15.02 45.52 -29.55
N ARG A 722 14.56 46.71 -29.15
CA ARG A 722 13.49 47.46 -29.84
C ARG A 722 13.89 47.89 -31.25
N GLN A 723 15.18 48.02 -31.54
CA GLN A 723 15.63 48.32 -32.90
C GLN A 723 15.41 47.14 -33.85
N TYR A 724 15.30 45.92 -33.34
CA TYR A 724 14.93 44.75 -34.13
C TYR A 724 13.43 44.75 -34.30
N ARG A 725 12.96 45.30 -35.43
CA ARG A 725 11.54 45.29 -35.79
C ARG A 725 11.02 43.85 -35.86
N ARG A 726 9.80 43.62 -35.37
CA ARG A 726 9.10 42.35 -35.54
C ARG A 726 8.77 42.16 -37.03
N SER A 727 9.01 40.97 -37.54
CA SER A 727 8.74 40.54 -38.91
C SER A 727 8.20 39.11 -38.90
N HIS A 728 7.62 38.65 -40.00
CA HIS A 728 7.19 37.26 -40.12
C HIS A 728 8.37 36.29 -40.18
N ARG A 729 8.18 35.08 -39.64
CA ARG A 729 9.17 34.00 -39.74
C ARG A 729 9.42 33.62 -41.20
N GLY A 730 10.61 33.10 -41.48
CA GLY A 730 11.03 32.66 -42.82
C GLY A 730 11.51 33.79 -43.74
N GLY A 731 11.55 35.04 -43.28
CA GLY A 731 12.17 36.15 -44.00
C GLY A 731 13.70 36.06 -44.05
N LYS A 732 14.34 36.94 -44.84
CA LYS A 732 15.81 37.05 -44.91
C LYS A 732 16.46 37.68 -43.67
N GLY A 733 15.66 38.23 -42.76
CA GLY A 733 16.13 39.01 -41.62
C GLY A 733 16.63 40.41 -42.02
N ILE A 734 17.12 41.14 -41.03
CA ILE A 734 17.69 42.48 -41.11
C ILE A 734 19.15 42.44 -40.65
N LYS A 735 19.99 43.34 -41.16
CA LYS A 735 21.40 43.41 -40.72
C LYS A 735 21.47 43.67 -39.21
N THR A 736 22.19 42.80 -38.50
CA THR A 736 22.49 42.91 -37.06
C THR A 736 23.95 43.25 -36.81
N PHE A 737 24.83 42.99 -37.78
CA PHE A 737 26.26 43.21 -37.65
C PHE A 737 26.90 43.35 -39.05
N LYS A 738 27.80 44.32 -39.22
CA LYS A 738 28.54 44.48 -40.50
C LYS A 738 29.69 43.50 -40.60
N VAL A 739 29.45 42.37 -41.28
CA VAL A 739 30.48 41.37 -41.59
C VAL A 739 31.33 41.83 -42.78
N ASN A 740 32.64 41.98 -42.55
CA ASN A 740 33.65 42.25 -43.58
C ASN A 740 34.98 41.57 -43.19
N GLU A 741 36.02 41.71 -44.01
CA GLU A 741 37.34 41.12 -43.76
C GLU A 741 37.96 41.55 -42.41
N LYS A 742 37.66 42.77 -41.95
CA LYS A 742 38.18 43.30 -40.68
C LYS A 742 37.47 42.73 -39.46
N THR A 743 36.15 42.50 -39.52
CA THR A 743 35.38 42.00 -38.39
C THR A 743 35.26 40.48 -38.37
N GLY A 744 35.37 39.83 -39.53
CA GLY A 744 35.02 38.43 -39.71
C GLY A 744 33.54 38.15 -39.45
N ARG A 745 33.21 36.86 -39.46
CA ARG A 745 31.84 36.34 -39.29
C ARG A 745 31.34 36.47 -37.85
N LEU A 746 30.02 36.51 -37.69
CA LEU A 746 29.37 36.50 -36.38
C LEU A 746 29.43 35.09 -35.77
N ILE A 747 29.74 35.00 -34.48
CA ILE A 747 29.89 33.73 -33.75
C ILE A 747 28.88 33.56 -32.61
N ALA A 748 28.40 34.66 -32.01
CA ALA A 748 27.46 34.58 -30.91
C ALA A 748 26.50 35.77 -30.85
N ILE A 749 25.29 35.49 -30.35
CA ILE A 749 24.36 36.49 -29.83
C ILE A 749 23.92 36.12 -28.42
N LYS A 750 23.78 37.12 -27.53
CA LYS A 750 23.28 36.93 -26.17
C LYS A 750 22.41 38.12 -25.75
N GLU A 751 21.35 37.86 -25.00
CA GLU A 751 20.67 38.92 -24.25
C GLU A 751 21.50 39.28 -23.02
N VAL A 752 21.89 40.53 -22.91
CA VAL A 752 22.71 41.04 -21.82
C VAL A 752 22.13 42.34 -21.25
N VAL A 753 22.40 42.56 -19.96
CA VAL A 753 22.14 43.82 -19.25
C VAL A 753 23.47 44.44 -18.81
N ASP A 754 23.48 45.73 -18.43
CA ASP A 754 24.72 46.47 -18.13
C ASP A 754 25.58 45.83 -17.04
N ARG A 755 24.96 45.18 -16.04
CA ARG A 755 25.61 44.49 -14.92
C ARG A 755 26.22 43.12 -15.25
N ASP A 756 25.96 42.58 -16.44
CA ASP A 756 26.50 41.28 -16.81
C ASP A 756 28.00 41.42 -17.15
N ASP A 757 28.76 40.33 -17.05
CA ASP A 757 30.10 40.21 -17.62
C ASP A 757 30.07 39.32 -18.87
N LEU A 758 31.00 39.57 -19.78
CA LEU A 758 31.20 38.82 -21.01
C LEU A 758 32.56 38.13 -20.98
N MET A 759 32.59 36.83 -21.21
CA MET A 759 33.83 36.09 -21.45
C MET A 759 33.98 35.75 -22.93
N LEU A 760 35.17 36.04 -23.46
CA LEU A 760 35.60 35.74 -24.83
C LEU A 760 36.76 34.77 -24.76
N ILE A 761 36.73 33.75 -25.60
CA ILE A 761 37.78 32.74 -25.65
C ILE A 761 38.25 32.57 -27.07
N THR A 762 39.55 32.51 -27.28
CA THR A 762 40.13 32.33 -28.61
C THR A 762 40.40 30.87 -28.94
N THR A 763 40.69 30.57 -30.21
CA THR A 763 41.09 29.23 -30.65
C THR A 763 42.39 28.76 -30.01
N ARG A 764 43.26 29.69 -29.58
CA ARG A 764 44.47 29.41 -28.81
C ARG A 764 44.24 29.47 -27.29
N ALA A 765 42.99 29.35 -26.85
CA ALA A 765 42.59 29.33 -25.44
C ALA A 765 42.99 30.59 -24.63
N VAL A 766 43.13 31.74 -25.28
CA VAL A 766 43.26 33.02 -24.58
C VAL A 766 41.86 33.44 -24.12
N ILE A 767 41.72 33.72 -22.82
CA ILE A 767 40.45 34.09 -22.19
C ILE A 767 40.47 35.57 -21.81
N LEU A 768 39.41 36.29 -22.13
CA LEU A 768 39.21 37.70 -21.76
C LEU A 768 37.83 37.89 -21.14
N ARG A 769 37.77 38.45 -19.92
CA ARG A 769 36.51 38.86 -19.25
C ARG A 769 36.37 40.39 -19.38
N ILE A 770 35.21 40.86 -19.84
CA ILE A 770 34.91 42.28 -20.05
C ILE A 770 33.54 42.59 -19.45
N HIS A 771 33.44 43.70 -18.73
CA HIS A 771 32.17 44.19 -18.23
C HIS A 771 31.26 44.66 -19.37
N VAL A 772 30.02 44.17 -19.40
CA VAL A 772 29.07 44.45 -20.49
C VAL A 772 28.74 45.95 -20.56
N GLY A 773 28.65 46.63 -19.41
CA GLY A 773 28.46 48.09 -19.36
C GLY A 773 29.52 48.89 -20.12
N ASN A 774 30.74 48.36 -20.28
CA ASN A 774 31.83 49.03 -21.00
C ASN A 774 31.68 48.90 -22.54
N ILE A 775 30.78 48.04 -23.02
CA ILE A 775 30.50 47.87 -24.44
C ILE A 775 29.45 48.90 -24.85
N LYS A 776 29.80 49.85 -25.72
CA LYS A 776 28.87 50.90 -26.14
C LYS A 776 27.64 50.33 -26.85
N VAL A 777 26.45 50.82 -26.47
CA VAL A 777 25.20 50.56 -27.20
C VAL A 777 25.22 51.33 -28.52
N SER A 778 24.99 50.65 -29.63
CA SER A 778 25.01 51.24 -30.97
C SER A 778 23.91 50.65 -31.85
N GLY A 779 23.69 51.28 -33.00
CA GLY A 779 22.69 50.85 -33.98
C GLY A 779 22.90 49.42 -34.50
N ARG A 780 21.87 48.85 -35.12
CA ARG A 780 21.93 47.49 -35.68
C ARG A 780 22.96 47.30 -36.79
N ASP A 781 23.00 48.19 -37.77
CA ASP A 781 23.89 48.05 -38.96
C ASP A 781 25.24 48.76 -38.74
N THR A 782 25.98 48.33 -37.72
CA THR A 782 27.31 48.84 -37.38
C THR A 782 28.29 47.68 -37.17
N MET A 783 29.60 47.99 -37.18
CA MET A 783 30.65 47.00 -36.95
C MET A 783 31.02 46.79 -35.48
N GLY A 784 30.46 47.61 -34.58
CA GLY A 784 30.80 47.59 -33.16
C GLY A 784 32.19 48.10 -32.83
N VAL A 785 32.61 47.81 -31.59
CA VAL A 785 33.94 48.14 -31.05
C VAL A 785 34.78 46.88 -30.95
N ARG A 786 36.10 47.04 -30.92
CA ARG A 786 37.01 45.90 -30.68
C ARG A 786 36.92 45.51 -29.21
N LEU A 787 36.46 44.30 -28.95
CA LEU A 787 36.40 43.71 -27.61
C LEU A 787 37.73 43.05 -27.23
N MET A 788 38.38 42.37 -28.20
CA MET A 788 39.63 41.66 -27.98
C MET A 788 40.62 41.94 -29.12
N LYS A 789 41.88 42.21 -28.78
CA LYS A 789 42.97 42.20 -29.77
C LYS A 789 43.46 40.76 -29.91
N LEU A 790 43.45 40.26 -31.15
CA LEU A 790 43.84 38.89 -31.47
C LEU A 790 45.24 38.88 -32.09
N ASP A 791 46.00 37.82 -31.81
CA ASP A 791 47.27 37.55 -32.48
C ASP A 791 47.05 37.12 -33.93
N PRO A 792 48.04 37.30 -34.83
CA PRO A 792 47.93 36.84 -36.21
C PRO A 792 47.55 35.35 -36.31
N GLY A 793 46.44 35.08 -37.00
CA GLY A 793 45.89 33.73 -37.21
C GLY A 793 45.03 33.19 -36.05
N ASP A 794 44.84 33.93 -34.95
CA ASP A 794 43.92 33.56 -33.87
C ASP A 794 42.52 34.15 -34.10
N ARG A 795 41.50 33.51 -33.54
CA ARG A 795 40.08 33.89 -33.68
C ARG A 795 39.34 33.63 -32.38
N VAL A 796 38.30 34.41 -32.10
CA VAL A 796 37.36 34.10 -31.02
C VAL A 796 36.61 32.81 -31.39
N SER A 797 36.71 31.81 -30.52
CA SER A 797 36.08 30.50 -30.66
C SER A 797 34.74 30.44 -29.94
N ASP A 798 34.58 31.17 -28.83
CA ASP A 798 33.41 31.03 -27.96
C ASP A 798 33.13 32.29 -27.12
N VAL A 799 31.86 32.45 -26.71
CA VAL A 799 31.36 33.62 -25.99
C VAL A 799 30.35 33.21 -24.93
N ALA A 800 30.68 33.46 -23.66
CA ALA A 800 29.82 33.16 -22.52
C ALA A 800 29.39 34.44 -21.80
N ARG A 801 28.13 34.47 -21.36
CA ARG A 801 27.60 35.53 -20.49
C ARG A 801 27.74 35.07 -19.04
N VAL A 802 28.46 35.84 -18.24
CA VAL A 802 28.64 35.62 -16.80
C VAL A 802 27.72 36.59 -16.07
N VAL A 803 26.84 36.07 -15.22
CA VAL A 803 26.01 36.91 -14.36
C VAL A 803 26.83 37.28 -13.13
N ARG A 804 27.05 38.57 -12.90
CA ARG A 804 27.71 39.04 -11.67
C ARG A 804 26.85 38.79 -10.44
N SER A 805 27.50 38.41 -9.35
CA SER A 805 26.92 38.46 -8.02
C SER A 805 27.03 39.87 -7.45
N GLU A 806 26.07 40.29 -6.61
CA GLU A 806 26.05 41.62 -5.97
C GLU A 806 27.37 42.00 -5.25
N ASP A 807 28.17 41.01 -4.84
CA ASP A 807 29.48 41.21 -4.19
C ASP A 807 30.60 41.69 -5.14
N GLU A 808 30.51 41.50 -6.47
CA GLU A 808 31.55 41.93 -7.43
C GLU A 808 31.42 43.42 -7.81
N ASP A 809 30.24 44.02 -7.65
CA ASP A 809 29.98 45.42 -8.03
C ASP A 809 30.47 46.43 -6.96
N GLU A 810 30.47 46.06 -5.67
CA GLU A 810 31.00 46.92 -4.59
C GLU A 810 32.53 47.01 -4.58
N ALA A 811 33.24 45.99 -5.09
CA ALA A 811 34.72 45.98 -5.12
C ALA A 811 35.33 46.94 -6.14
N ILE A 812 34.63 47.20 -7.25
CA ILE A 812 35.14 48.07 -8.34
C ILE A 812 34.92 49.54 -8.01
N GLN A 813 33.79 49.90 -7.37
CA GLN A 813 33.54 51.28 -6.96
C GLN A 813 34.56 51.81 -5.92
N GLN A 814 35.16 50.95 -5.10
CA GLN A 814 36.22 51.34 -4.14
C GLN A 814 37.62 51.46 -4.77
N THR A 815 37.81 51.02 -6.02
CA THR A 815 39.10 51.12 -6.71
C THR A 815 39.17 52.34 -7.63
N GLU A 816 38.02 52.91 -7.99
CA GLU A 816 37.89 54.13 -8.82
C GLU A 816 37.57 55.41 -8.00
N SER A 817 37.41 55.29 -6.68
CA SER A 817 37.36 56.40 -5.70
C SER A 817 38.67 56.51 -4.95
#